data_AF-A0A7J5AU30-F1
#
_entry.id   AF-A0A7J5AU30-F1
#
_cell.length_a   1.000
_cell.length_b   1.000
_cell.length_c   1.000
_cell.angle_alpha   90.00
_cell.angle_beta   90.00
_cell.angle_gamma   90.00
#
_symmetry.space_group_name_H-M   'P 1'
#
loop_
_entity.id
_entity.type
_entity.pdbx_description
1 polymer ?
#
loop_
_entity_poly.entity_id
_entity_poly.type
_entity_poly.pdbx_seq_one_letter_code
_entity_poly.pdbx_strand_id
1 'polypeptide(L)'
;MRPRRTLAALATATAAVTVAAVGVAPTAASAAPTDLFISEYVEGSSNNKAIELFNGTGAAVDLAAGGYQLQLHFNGSTTPTNLALTGTVAAGDAFVLAAASAAPGILDRADQTTSASLFNGDDAIVLRRGGTVLDSIGQVGVDPGTEWGTGVTSTADNTLRRSAAVTSGDTDPSDAFDPAAQWAGFPVDTFDGLGAHVVDGGGPVDAPATLTCGPALVTSVGTAATREVTATDPDDRIVDLAVTSVDPTPAAGSVSRSAVTPADAVGGTARATVATSPDLAAGAYTVVLTATDADGGTATCTLAVQVTRELTVGEVQGPTNDAESGPADRSPLAPGTGNGTSSTLYDVRGVITQRTLARDSSGRDQHGFFLQSRRDATDGDPTSSDGIFVFMGSFTSLIGGYVPAVGDEVVLRARVSEYFNFTQLSGASLVRRIASGVDVNAEVQVTDAVPPVEVAAAQRFFERHEGARLRVRAGSGAVSGRNVFASTADAEIFVIDRDDPLLDRADPYARRVFRDAHPLDNDPGRRFDDGNGQRVLLGSMGVKGTTGDSATLLPPARTFDTLTVDAVGGLYYSFEKYGVQVEAAAFTGGADPSTNNPPKPANRSEEVAVATYNVENLYDYRDDPFDGCDFAGNAGCTGVRPPFDYVPGSEQEYREQLAALADQITTDLHSPDLILVQEAEDQDICSVSGTELVCGSTDNADGAPDSLQDLALAITAAGGPAYQAAYDRTGADARGITAAFLFRTDRVSLAAPTAGDPLLGSAPTVEYRGAALPGNADVQNPKALNAVLPDDVDTSTGKDGNNVFTRAPQLGKFTVAAAPGSAERYTLWAASNHYSSGPDSRVGQRREQAAYGAAIVTAIEASDPHARVVYGGDLNVFPRPDDPIATAADPTPSDQLGPLYEAGMRNLWDDLLADAPSSAYSYSFEGQAQTLDHLFVNGALHRDLVQMRAAHVNADWPADHAADGSRGSSDHDPQVARFRSRASLSVGDASVVEGDRGTRPLTYTVTVSRPLSQPVLLCAATYGTTAQAGADYDPYVGCKVLAAGQTSLAFPVTVRGDRKREADEKVNLVVAGVPGLRLADPLAVGTITDDD
;
A
#
# COMPACT_ATOMS: atom_id res chain seq x y z
N MET A 1 68.18 21.64 36.15
CA MET A 1 69.32 22.15 35.36
C MET A 1 69.99 20.97 34.65
N ARG A 2 69.97 20.96 33.30
CA ARG A 2 70.91 20.16 32.48
C ARG A 2 72.24 20.94 32.37
N PRO A 3 73.43 20.30 32.32
CA PRO A 3 74.04 19.88 31.04
C PRO A 3 74.92 18.59 31.15
N ARG A 4 74.87 17.61 30.21
CA ARG A 4 75.55 17.42 28.91
C ARG A 4 76.97 16.79 28.91
N ARG A 5 77.02 15.61 28.25
CA ARG A 5 78.08 14.96 27.43
C ARG A 5 79.26 14.31 28.22
N THR A 6 79.72 13.09 27.95
CA THR A 6 80.08 12.40 26.69
C THR A 6 80.27 10.87 26.86
N LEU A 7 80.09 10.11 25.75
CA LEU A 7 80.82 8.91 25.28
C LEU A 7 80.72 7.54 26.00
N ALA A 8 80.15 6.58 25.24
CA ALA A 8 80.41 5.15 25.06
C ALA A 8 81.09 4.30 26.17
N ALA A 9 80.38 3.27 26.65
CA ALA A 9 80.85 1.92 27.06
C ALA A 9 79.61 1.09 27.51
N LEU A 10 79.32 -0.06 26.90
CA LEU A 10 79.63 -1.42 27.40
C LEU A 10 79.09 -1.77 28.81
N ALA A 11 78.16 -2.72 28.87
CA ALA A 11 77.91 -3.64 29.99
C ALA A 11 77.41 -4.98 29.41
N THR A 12 78.32 -5.90 29.09
CA THR A 12 78.73 -7.06 29.92
C THR A 12 77.70 -8.18 29.97
N ALA A 13 77.82 -9.06 28.97
CA ALA A 13 77.55 -10.49 29.08
C ALA A 13 78.52 -11.13 30.10
N THR A 14 78.03 -12.05 30.92
CA THR A 14 78.85 -12.93 31.75
C THR A 14 79.10 -14.26 31.05
N ALA A 15 80.38 -14.50 30.75
CA ALA A 15 81.02 -15.74 30.30
C ALA A 15 80.82 -16.89 31.31
N ALA A 16 80.61 -18.15 30.94
CA ALA A 16 81.44 -19.07 30.13
C ALA A 16 82.83 -19.35 30.72
N VAL A 17 82.96 -20.49 31.41
CA VAL A 17 84.20 -21.28 31.49
C VAL A 17 83.84 -22.75 31.32
N THR A 18 84.21 -23.27 30.16
CA THR A 18 84.17 -24.67 29.74
C THR A 18 85.47 -25.36 30.19
N VAL A 19 85.36 -26.59 30.70
CA VAL A 19 86.50 -27.51 30.91
C VAL A 19 86.37 -28.64 29.89
N ALA A 20 87.49 -28.90 29.21
CA ALA A 20 87.63 -29.79 28.06
C ALA A 20 87.53 -31.28 28.42
N ALA A 21 86.82 -32.03 27.58
CA ALA A 21 87.00 -33.47 27.41
C ALA A 21 87.31 -33.77 25.94
N VAL A 22 88.35 -34.56 25.71
CA VAL A 22 88.88 -34.96 24.41
C VAL A 22 88.11 -36.17 23.88
N GLY A 23 87.50 -36.01 22.70
CA GLY A 23 87.50 -36.93 21.54
C GLY A 23 86.97 -38.36 21.66
N VAL A 24 85.79 -38.61 21.06
CA VAL A 24 85.61 -39.45 19.85
C VAL A 24 84.46 -38.84 19.04
N ALA A 25 84.72 -38.40 17.82
CA ALA A 25 83.67 -37.92 16.90
C ALA A 25 82.99 -39.12 16.24
N PRO A 26 81.64 -39.20 16.20
CA PRO A 26 80.96 -40.12 15.30
C PRO A 26 81.17 -39.66 13.85
N THR A 27 81.29 -40.62 12.95
CA THR A 27 81.39 -40.42 11.50
C THR A 27 80.18 -39.64 10.99
N ALA A 28 80.41 -38.59 10.20
CA ALA A 28 79.36 -37.80 9.57
C ALA A 28 78.52 -38.67 8.61
N ALA A 29 77.20 -38.62 8.74
CA ALA A 29 76.25 -39.16 7.77
C ALA A 29 76.17 -38.20 6.55
N SER A 30 76.11 -38.75 5.34
CA SER A 30 75.99 -38.00 4.08
C SER A 30 74.61 -37.36 3.92
N ALA A 31 74.51 -36.25 3.17
CA ALA A 31 73.25 -35.55 2.89
C ALA A 31 72.46 -36.23 1.76
N ALA A 32 71.12 -36.30 1.86
CA ALA A 32 70.25 -36.88 0.84
C ALA A 32 70.31 -36.11 -0.50
N PRO A 33 70.15 -36.78 -1.66
CA PRO A 33 70.18 -36.12 -2.96
C PRO A 33 69.10 -35.05 -3.09
N THR A 34 69.47 -33.84 -3.52
CA THR A 34 68.51 -32.74 -3.72
C THR A 34 67.95 -32.67 -5.15
N ASP A 35 68.48 -33.49 -6.06
CA ASP A 35 68.07 -33.56 -7.47
C ASP A 35 68.34 -34.94 -8.11
N LEU A 36 67.92 -35.13 -9.38
CA LEU A 36 68.28 -36.32 -10.16
C LEU A 36 69.77 -36.33 -10.52
N PHE A 37 70.40 -37.51 -10.51
CA PHE A 37 71.77 -37.72 -10.99
C PHE A 37 71.89 -39.05 -11.74
N ILE A 38 72.96 -39.24 -12.50
CA ILE A 38 73.20 -40.46 -13.29
C ILE A 38 73.71 -41.56 -12.37
N SER A 39 72.96 -42.65 -12.28
CA SER A 39 73.27 -43.80 -11.41
C SER A 39 73.89 -44.99 -12.14
N GLU A 40 73.61 -45.15 -13.44
CA GLU A 40 74.21 -46.22 -14.26
C GLU A 40 74.41 -45.77 -15.72
N TYR A 41 75.57 -46.11 -16.28
CA TYR A 41 75.95 -45.90 -17.67
C TYR A 41 76.30 -47.26 -18.29
N VAL A 42 75.66 -47.60 -19.41
CA VAL A 42 75.87 -48.88 -20.10
C VAL A 42 76.40 -48.62 -21.49
N GLU A 43 77.64 -49.06 -21.74
CA GLU A 43 78.20 -49.21 -23.08
C GLU A 43 78.46 -50.69 -23.38
N GLY A 44 77.43 -51.41 -23.82
CA GLY A 44 77.49 -52.81 -24.18
C GLY A 44 77.82 -53.05 -25.65
N SER A 45 77.80 -54.33 -26.03
CA SER A 45 78.06 -54.78 -27.40
C SER A 45 76.99 -54.26 -28.38
N SER A 46 77.41 -53.93 -29.61
CA SER A 46 76.52 -53.38 -30.63
C SER A 46 75.78 -52.12 -30.11
N ASN A 47 74.45 -52.10 -30.16
CA ASN A 47 73.60 -51.00 -29.69
C ASN A 47 73.08 -51.18 -28.27
N ASN A 48 73.69 -52.02 -27.43
CA ASN A 48 73.34 -52.14 -26.01
C ASN A 48 73.80 -50.89 -25.25
N LYS A 49 73.10 -49.77 -25.40
CA LYS A 49 73.42 -48.49 -24.76
C LYS A 49 72.26 -48.01 -23.88
N ALA A 50 72.55 -47.63 -22.64
CA ALA A 50 71.56 -47.09 -21.69
C ALA A 50 72.14 -46.13 -20.65
N ILE A 51 71.31 -45.21 -20.16
CA ILE A 51 71.59 -44.27 -19.06
C ILE A 51 70.46 -44.37 -18.04
N GLU A 52 70.82 -44.56 -16.77
CA GLU A 52 69.90 -44.57 -15.65
C GLU A 52 70.05 -43.30 -14.81
N LEU A 53 68.92 -42.70 -14.40
CA LEU A 53 68.83 -41.55 -13.53
C LEU A 53 68.11 -41.92 -12.24
N PHE A 54 68.72 -41.66 -11.09
CA PHE A 54 68.11 -41.95 -9.78
C PHE A 54 67.43 -40.73 -9.16
N ASN A 55 66.24 -40.91 -8.58
CA ASN A 55 65.52 -39.88 -7.85
C ASN A 55 65.64 -40.05 -6.33
N GLY A 56 66.64 -39.40 -5.73
CA GLY A 56 66.81 -39.36 -4.28
C GLY A 56 66.13 -38.17 -3.56
N THR A 57 65.30 -37.38 -4.25
CA THR A 57 64.82 -36.06 -3.76
C THR A 57 63.76 -36.10 -2.65
N GLY A 58 63.20 -37.27 -2.38
CA GLY A 58 62.08 -37.43 -1.43
C GLY A 58 60.70 -37.13 -2.01
N ALA A 59 60.59 -36.70 -3.27
CA ALA A 59 59.31 -36.50 -3.97
C ALA A 59 59.36 -36.99 -5.42
N ALA A 60 58.20 -37.24 -6.04
CA ALA A 60 58.13 -37.61 -7.44
C ALA A 60 58.54 -36.44 -8.35
N VAL A 61 59.37 -36.71 -9.37
CA VAL A 61 59.88 -35.71 -10.31
C VAL A 61 59.29 -35.95 -11.70
N ASP A 62 58.55 -34.97 -12.21
CA ASP A 62 58.08 -34.96 -13.61
C ASP A 62 59.19 -34.42 -14.53
N LEU A 63 59.70 -35.28 -15.40
CA LEU A 63 60.86 -35.00 -16.25
C LEU A 63 60.54 -33.95 -17.33
N ALA A 64 59.33 -33.99 -17.90
CA ALA A 64 58.93 -33.08 -18.96
C ALA A 64 58.56 -31.71 -18.39
N ALA A 65 57.74 -31.66 -17.33
CA ALA A 65 57.36 -30.41 -16.67
C ALA A 65 58.55 -29.75 -15.95
N GLY A 66 59.48 -30.55 -15.43
CA GLY A 66 60.73 -30.08 -14.83
C GLY A 66 61.76 -29.59 -15.85
N GLY A 67 61.62 -29.91 -17.14
CA GLY A 67 62.55 -29.51 -18.20
C GLY A 67 63.87 -30.29 -18.20
N TYR A 68 63.82 -31.59 -17.88
CA TYR A 68 64.99 -32.46 -17.87
C TYR A 68 65.37 -32.95 -19.26
N GLN A 69 66.66 -32.97 -19.57
CA GLN A 69 67.20 -33.45 -20.83
C GLN A 69 68.61 -34.02 -20.67
N LEU A 70 68.98 -34.95 -21.54
CA LEU A 70 70.39 -35.35 -21.74
C LEU A 70 70.99 -34.60 -22.91
N GLN A 71 72.27 -34.27 -22.79
CA GLN A 71 73.08 -33.66 -23.83
C GLN A 71 74.23 -34.61 -24.18
N LEU A 72 74.27 -35.06 -25.44
CA LEU A 72 75.28 -36.01 -25.95
C LEU A 72 76.32 -35.24 -26.76
N HIS A 73 77.58 -35.29 -26.31
CA HIS A 73 78.71 -34.58 -26.89
C HIS A 73 79.64 -35.56 -27.59
N PHE A 74 79.46 -35.69 -28.89
CA PHE A 74 80.15 -36.70 -29.68
C PHE A 74 81.63 -36.38 -29.93
N ASN A 75 82.51 -37.36 -29.70
CA ASN A 75 83.93 -37.37 -30.08
C ASN A 75 84.65 -36.06 -29.68
N GLY A 76 84.51 -35.65 -28.41
CA GLY A 76 85.08 -34.42 -27.85
C GLY A 76 84.43 -33.10 -28.30
N SER A 77 83.25 -33.12 -28.93
CA SER A 77 82.53 -31.91 -29.36
C SER A 77 82.05 -31.04 -28.18
N THR A 78 82.18 -29.72 -28.29
CA THR A 78 81.54 -28.77 -27.36
C THR A 78 80.06 -28.50 -27.69
N THR A 79 79.56 -28.98 -28.83
CA THR A 79 78.16 -28.84 -29.25
C THR A 79 77.38 -30.13 -29.01
N PRO A 80 76.29 -30.13 -28.23
CA PRO A 80 75.53 -31.34 -27.94
C PRO A 80 74.44 -31.66 -28.96
N THR A 81 74.06 -32.94 -29.01
CA THR A 81 72.72 -33.37 -29.40
C THR A 81 71.85 -33.48 -28.15
N ASN A 82 70.73 -32.75 -28.11
CA ASN A 82 69.82 -32.77 -26.95
C ASN A 82 68.76 -33.86 -27.12
N LEU A 83 68.52 -34.60 -26.05
CA LEU A 83 67.47 -35.61 -25.95
C LEU A 83 66.56 -35.28 -24.77
N ALA A 84 65.31 -34.93 -25.05
CA ALA A 84 64.32 -34.61 -24.03
C ALA A 84 63.87 -35.87 -23.29
N LEU A 85 63.74 -35.76 -21.97
CA LEU A 85 63.27 -36.82 -21.11
C LEU A 85 61.79 -36.59 -20.76
N THR A 86 61.03 -37.67 -20.74
CA THR A 86 59.59 -37.64 -20.47
C THR A 86 59.21 -38.71 -19.47
N GLY A 87 58.15 -38.47 -18.70
CA GLY A 87 57.66 -39.38 -17.67
C GLY A 87 57.86 -38.81 -16.28
N THR A 88 57.51 -39.58 -15.27
CA THR A 88 57.64 -39.21 -13.86
C THR A 88 58.45 -40.27 -13.14
N VAL A 89 59.45 -39.85 -12.39
CA VAL A 89 60.28 -40.75 -11.56
C VAL A 89 59.80 -40.61 -10.12
N ALA A 90 59.29 -41.68 -9.52
CA ALA A 90 58.86 -41.65 -8.12
C ALA A 90 60.05 -41.41 -7.17
N ALA A 91 59.77 -40.97 -5.94
CA ALA A 91 60.81 -40.81 -4.93
C ALA A 91 61.45 -42.18 -4.61
N GLY A 92 62.78 -42.25 -4.65
CA GLY A 92 63.54 -43.48 -4.46
C GLY A 92 63.56 -44.43 -5.66
N ASP A 93 63.01 -44.01 -6.80
CA ASP A 93 62.94 -44.80 -8.03
C ASP A 93 64.00 -44.37 -9.06
N ALA A 94 64.24 -45.19 -10.08
CA ALA A 94 65.18 -44.92 -11.16
C ALA A 94 64.49 -44.85 -12.53
N PHE A 95 65.04 -44.05 -13.43
CA PHE A 95 64.56 -43.89 -14.81
C PHE A 95 65.62 -44.31 -15.81
N VAL A 96 65.31 -45.26 -16.69
CA VAL A 96 66.25 -45.81 -17.67
C VAL A 96 65.89 -45.35 -19.09
N LEU A 97 66.82 -44.64 -19.72
CA LEU A 97 66.79 -44.33 -21.15
C LEU A 97 67.67 -45.32 -21.92
N ALA A 98 67.13 -45.97 -22.95
CA ALA A 98 67.87 -46.95 -23.75
C ALA A 98 67.78 -46.74 -25.27
N ALA A 99 68.76 -47.27 -26.01
CA ALA A 99 68.63 -47.41 -27.46
C ALA A 99 67.49 -48.38 -27.80
N ALA A 100 66.61 -48.00 -28.73
CA ALA A 100 65.44 -48.82 -29.12
C ALA A 100 65.82 -50.18 -29.76
N SER A 101 67.08 -50.36 -30.16
CA SER A 101 67.62 -51.61 -30.72
C SER A 101 68.51 -52.39 -29.74
N ALA A 102 68.51 -52.03 -28.46
CA ALA A 102 69.24 -52.74 -27.41
C ALA A 102 68.66 -54.16 -27.15
N ALA A 103 69.42 -55.00 -26.47
CA ALA A 103 69.00 -56.33 -26.06
C ALA A 103 67.81 -56.30 -25.08
N PRO A 104 66.97 -57.36 -25.01
CA PRO A 104 65.81 -57.41 -24.12
C PRO A 104 66.12 -57.11 -22.65
N GLY A 105 67.29 -57.52 -22.14
CA GLY A 105 67.69 -57.24 -20.76
C GLY A 105 67.80 -55.75 -20.41
N ILE A 106 67.99 -54.87 -21.40
CA ILE A 106 67.93 -53.41 -21.25
C ILE A 106 66.50 -52.91 -21.51
N LEU A 107 65.86 -53.37 -22.58
CA LEU A 107 64.52 -52.89 -22.98
C LEU A 107 63.44 -53.20 -21.95
N ASP A 108 63.56 -54.32 -21.23
CA ASP A 108 62.64 -54.71 -20.14
C ASP A 108 62.70 -53.77 -18.93
N ARG A 109 63.76 -52.94 -18.84
CA ARG A 109 63.96 -51.93 -17.80
C ARG A 109 63.84 -50.50 -18.31
N ALA A 110 63.68 -50.28 -19.61
CA ALA A 110 63.67 -48.96 -20.21
C ALA A 110 62.32 -48.26 -20.00
N ASP A 111 62.35 -47.08 -19.37
CA ASP A 111 61.20 -46.19 -19.23
C ASP A 111 61.01 -45.33 -20.48
N GLN A 112 62.11 -45.05 -21.20
CA GLN A 112 62.09 -44.36 -22.48
C GLN A 112 63.11 -45.00 -23.43
N THR A 113 62.71 -45.16 -24.70
CA THR A 113 63.62 -45.63 -25.75
C THR A 113 63.81 -44.57 -26.82
N THR A 114 64.98 -44.59 -27.46
CA THR A 114 65.29 -43.68 -28.58
C THR A 114 65.90 -44.42 -29.77
N SER A 115 65.51 -44.00 -30.97
CA SER A 115 66.14 -44.46 -32.22
C SER A 115 67.33 -43.57 -32.63
N ALA A 116 67.65 -42.54 -31.86
CA ALA A 116 68.84 -41.70 -32.08
C ALA A 116 70.12 -42.47 -31.77
N SER A 117 71.21 -42.13 -32.45
CA SER A 117 72.55 -42.55 -32.03
C SER A 117 72.83 -42.00 -30.63
N LEU A 118 73.25 -42.87 -29.72
CA LEU A 118 73.47 -42.52 -28.32
C LEU A 118 74.90 -42.09 -28.06
N PHE A 119 75.77 -43.00 -27.63
CA PHE A 119 77.14 -42.68 -27.26
C PHE A 119 78.04 -43.91 -27.42
N ASN A 120 79.34 -43.67 -27.54
CA ASN A 120 80.42 -44.62 -27.35
C ASN A 120 81.52 -44.01 -26.46
N GLY A 121 82.57 -44.78 -26.17
CA GLY A 121 83.45 -44.51 -25.03
C GLY A 121 84.14 -43.15 -24.97
N ASP A 122 84.22 -42.42 -26.09
CA ASP A 122 84.82 -41.10 -26.22
C ASP A 122 83.79 -39.94 -26.25
N ASP A 123 82.52 -40.21 -25.94
CA ASP A 123 81.45 -39.22 -25.89
C ASP A 123 81.09 -38.80 -24.47
N ALA A 124 81.01 -37.48 -24.22
CA ALA A 124 80.56 -36.96 -22.93
C ALA A 124 79.03 -36.82 -22.88
N ILE A 125 78.43 -37.09 -21.73
CA ILE A 125 76.98 -36.98 -21.50
C ILE A 125 76.74 -36.05 -20.32
N VAL A 126 75.82 -35.10 -20.50
CA VAL A 126 75.45 -34.14 -19.46
C VAL A 126 73.95 -34.19 -19.20
N LEU A 127 73.58 -34.40 -17.94
CA LEU A 127 72.19 -34.26 -17.47
C LEU A 127 71.90 -32.81 -17.11
N ARG A 128 70.81 -32.26 -17.65
CA ARG A 128 70.37 -30.90 -17.35
C ARG A 128 68.91 -30.82 -16.92
N ARG A 129 68.63 -29.79 -16.13
CA ARG A 129 67.29 -29.25 -15.91
C ARG A 129 67.24 -27.80 -16.35
N GLY A 130 66.52 -27.51 -17.42
CA GLY A 130 66.56 -26.19 -18.07
C GLY A 130 68.00 -25.78 -18.41
N GLY A 131 68.47 -24.66 -17.85
CA GLY A 131 69.83 -24.17 -18.05
C GLY A 131 70.91 -24.78 -17.14
N THR A 132 70.53 -25.54 -16.11
CA THR A 132 71.42 -25.99 -15.03
C THR A 132 71.97 -27.40 -15.31
N VAL A 133 73.26 -27.62 -15.10
CA VAL A 133 73.90 -28.95 -15.15
C VAL A 133 73.72 -29.64 -13.81
N LEU A 134 73.29 -30.90 -13.85
CA LEU A 134 73.03 -31.72 -12.66
C LEU A 134 74.04 -32.85 -12.51
N ASP A 135 74.49 -33.44 -13.62
CA ASP A 135 75.51 -34.48 -13.63
C ASP A 135 76.23 -34.53 -14.99
N SER A 136 77.47 -35.04 -15.00
CA SER A 136 78.24 -35.32 -16.20
C SER A 136 79.01 -36.63 -16.09
N ILE A 137 79.12 -37.32 -17.23
CA ILE A 137 80.03 -38.45 -17.45
C ILE A 137 80.86 -38.14 -18.69
N GLY A 138 82.18 -38.21 -18.57
CA GLY A 138 83.11 -37.67 -19.57
C GLY A 138 83.33 -36.15 -19.44
N GLN A 139 84.20 -35.61 -20.29
CA GLN A 139 84.61 -34.20 -20.26
C GLN A 139 84.26 -33.50 -21.58
N VAL A 140 83.41 -32.48 -21.52
CA VAL A 140 82.95 -31.73 -22.70
C VAL A 140 84.10 -30.95 -23.32
N GLY A 141 84.31 -31.11 -24.63
CA GLY A 141 85.37 -30.44 -25.38
C GLY A 141 86.70 -31.20 -25.42
N VAL A 142 86.78 -32.38 -24.81
CA VAL A 142 87.98 -33.24 -24.79
C VAL A 142 87.65 -34.60 -25.38
N ASP A 143 88.42 -35.03 -26.38
CA ASP A 143 88.37 -36.39 -26.93
C ASP A 143 89.45 -37.24 -26.22
N PRO A 144 89.06 -38.27 -25.43
CA PRO A 144 90.00 -39.16 -24.75
C PRO A 144 90.67 -40.18 -25.69
N GLY A 145 90.26 -40.20 -26.97
CA GLY A 145 90.76 -41.06 -28.04
C GLY A 145 90.04 -42.40 -28.15
N THR A 146 89.66 -43.03 -27.04
CA THR A 146 88.83 -44.26 -27.07
C THR A 146 87.92 -44.34 -25.86
N GLU A 147 88.42 -44.03 -24.66
CA GLU A 147 87.66 -44.11 -23.42
C GLU A 147 88.25 -43.23 -22.31
N TRP A 148 87.41 -42.79 -21.38
CA TRP A 148 87.87 -42.32 -20.07
C TRP A 148 88.00 -43.51 -19.12
N GLY A 149 89.05 -43.51 -18.28
CA GLY A 149 89.35 -44.60 -17.35
C GLY A 149 90.22 -45.72 -17.96
N THR A 150 90.32 -46.84 -17.26
CA THR A 150 91.05 -48.03 -17.75
C THR A 150 90.43 -49.33 -17.22
N GLY A 151 90.59 -50.43 -17.96
CA GLY A 151 90.18 -51.76 -17.50
C GLY A 151 88.66 -51.95 -17.56
N VAL A 152 88.05 -52.46 -16.48
CA VAL A 152 86.59 -52.62 -16.41
C VAL A 152 85.89 -51.35 -15.91
N THR A 153 86.64 -50.38 -15.38
CA THR A 153 86.15 -49.07 -14.92
C THR A 153 86.58 -48.03 -15.93
N SER A 154 86.06 -48.16 -17.15
CA SER A 154 86.22 -47.23 -18.25
C SER A 154 84.93 -47.10 -19.03
N THR A 155 84.83 -46.09 -19.89
CA THR A 155 83.58 -45.79 -20.62
C THR A 155 83.39 -46.68 -21.84
N ALA A 156 84.43 -47.11 -22.57
CA ALA A 156 84.23 -48.00 -23.72
C ALA A 156 83.97 -49.45 -23.29
N ASP A 157 83.02 -50.10 -23.96
CA ASP A 157 82.69 -51.52 -23.83
C ASP A 157 82.54 -52.02 -22.38
N ASN A 158 82.02 -51.19 -21.47
CA ASN A 158 81.81 -51.53 -20.07
C ASN A 158 80.51 -50.91 -19.52
N THR A 159 80.07 -51.40 -18.36
CA THR A 159 78.98 -50.79 -17.58
C THR A 159 79.56 -50.12 -16.35
N LEU A 160 79.14 -48.90 -16.06
CA LEU A 160 79.56 -48.11 -14.91
C LEU A 160 78.36 -47.86 -14.00
N ARG A 161 78.47 -48.21 -12.71
CA ARG A 161 77.45 -47.90 -11.69
C ARG A 161 78.00 -46.92 -10.68
N ARG A 162 77.23 -45.88 -10.38
CA ARG A 162 77.60 -44.87 -9.40
C ARG A 162 77.72 -45.53 -8.02
N SER A 163 78.68 -45.10 -7.21
CA SER A 163 78.82 -45.58 -5.84
C SER A 163 77.67 -45.08 -4.94
N ALA A 164 77.15 -45.94 -4.06
CA ALA A 164 76.06 -45.61 -3.12
C ALA A 164 76.39 -44.47 -2.14
N ALA A 165 77.68 -44.14 -1.98
CA ALA A 165 78.13 -43.00 -1.19
C ALA A 165 77.98 -41.65 -1.92
N VAL A 166 77.69 -41.67 -3.23
CA VAL A 166 77.52 -40.46 -4.04
C VAL A 166 76.06 -40.03 -3.98
N THR A 167 75.81 -38.86 -3.42
CA THR A 167 74.46 -38.32 -3.25
C THR A 167 74.19 -37.10 -4.12
N SER A 168 75.13 -36.70 -4.98
CA SER A 168 74.94 -35.64 -5.99
C SER A 168 75.79 -35.92 -7.23
N GLY A 169 75.29 -35.53 -8.40
CA GLY A 169 76.01 -35.60 -9.67
C GLY A 169 77.18 -34.63 -9.76
N ASP A 170 78.01 -34.81 -10.78
CA ASP A 170 79.07 -33.90 -11.15
C ASP A 170 78.52 -32.71 -11.95
N THR A 171 78.57 -31.52 -11.36
CA THR A 171 77.94 -30.32 -11.96
C THR A 171 78.86 -29.52 -12.87
N ASP A 172 80.15 -29.87 -13.00
CA ASP A 172 81.10 -29.19 -13.88
C ASP A 172 81.52 -30.08 -15.06
N PRO A 173 80.86 -30.00 -16.23
CA PRO A 173 81.15 -30.89 -17.34
C PRO A 173 82.48 -30.59 -18.06
N SER A 174 83.26 -29.61 -17.56
CA SER A 174 84.51 -29.15 -18.18
C SER A 174 85.77 -29.63 -17.48
N ASP A 175 85.65 -30.21 -16.29
CA ASP A 175 86.79 -30.70 -15.52
C ASP A 175 87.19 -32.12 -15.94
N ALA A 176 88.33 -32.60 -15.41
CA ALA A 176 88.91 -33.86 -15.85
C ALA A 176 88.12 -35.05 -15.31
N PHE A 177 87.53 -35.84 -16.20
CA PHE A 177 86.72 -37.00 -15.83
C PHE A 177 87.57 -38.26 -15.57
N ASP A 178 87.53 -38.77 -14.34
CA ASP A 178 88.08 -40.07 -13.94
C ASP A 178 86.96 -40.96 -13.36
N PRO A 179 86.50 -42.01 -14.07
CA PRO A 179 85.40 -42.84 -13.59
C PRO A 179 85.73 -43.56 -12.27
N ALA A 180 87.01 -43.86 -11.97
CA ALA A 180 87.38 -44.58 -10.75
C ALA A 180 87.10 -43.79 -9.45
N ALA A 181 86.85 -42.49 -9.55
CA ALA A 181 86.55 -41.64 -8.39
C ALA A 181 85.15 -41.88 -7.82
N GLN A 182 84.18 -42.22 -8.66
CA GLN A 182 82.76 -42.20 -8.30
C GLN A 182 81.97 -43.40 -8.86
N TRP A 183 82.58 -44.20 -9.73
CA TRP A 183 81.93 -45.29 -10.44
C TRP A 183 82.64 -46.63 -10.18
N ALA A 184 81.85 -47.68 -10.05
CA ALA A 184 82.30 -49.06 -10.09
C ALA A 184 82.07 -49.61 -11.50
N GLY A 185 83.11 -50.20 -12.08
CA GLY A 185 83.06 -50.75 -13.42
C GLY A 185 82.78 -52.25 -13.49
N PHE A 186 81.99 -52.65 -14.49
CA PHE A 186 81.53 -54.00 -14.75
C PHE A 186 81.80 -54.38 -16.21
N PRO A 187 82.03 -55.68 -16.51
CA PRO A 187 82.27 -56.14 -17.87
C PRO A 187 81.15 -55.75 -18.85
N VAL A 188 81.49 -55.68 -20.14
CA VAL A 188 80.55 -55.50 -21.25
C VAL A 188 79.28 -56.35 -21.09
N ASP A 189 78.13 -55.77 -21.44
CA ASP A 189 76.80 -56.40 -21.39
C ASP A 189 76.30 -56.83 -19.98
N THR A 190 76.68 -56.10 -18.93
CA THR A 190 76.17 -56.31 -17.57
C THR A 190 74.98 -55.38 -17.29
N PHE A 191 73.75 -55.91 -17.17
CA PHE A 191 72.51 -55.09 -17.07
C PHE A 191 71.73 -55.27 -15.76
N ASP A 192 72.22 -56.09 -14.83
CA ASP A 192 71.49 -56.51 -13.63
C ASP A 192 71.25 -55.42 -12.58
N GLY A 193 71.82 -54.22 -12.78
CA GLY A 193 71.63 -53.04 -11.92
C GLY A 193 70.53 -52.08 -12.41
N LEU A 194 70.12 -52.16 -13.68
CA LEU A 194 69.13 -51.26 -14.24
C LEU A 194 67.75 -51.38 -13.56
N GLY A 195 67.16 -50.23 -13.27
CA GLY A 195 65.87 -50.03 -12.63
C GLY A 195 65.94 -49.82 -11.11
N ALA A 196 67.11 -49.68 -10.51
CA ALA A 196 67.24 -49.39 -9.07
C ALA A 196 68.63 -48.85 -8.68
N HIS A 197 68.63 -47.88 -7.77
CA HIS A 197 69.87 -47.40 -7.14
C HIS A 197 69.65 -47.19 -5.63
N VAL A 198 70.71 -47.33 -4.84
CA VAL A 198 70.66 -47.19 -3.37
C VAL A 198 71.66 -46.12 -2.95
N VAL A 199 71.20 -45.18 -2.12
CA VAL A 199 72.04 -44.17 -1.45
C VAL A 199 72.06 -44.43 0.05
N ASP A 200 73.23 -44.22 0.69
CA ASP A 200 73.37 -44.39 2.14
C ASP A 200 72.68 -43.23 2.91
N GLY A 201 71.45 -43.44 3.42
CA GLY A 201 70.87 -42.65 4.54
C GLY A 201 69.58 -41.83 4.34
N GLY A 202 68.49 -42.37 3.79
CA GLY A 202 67.18 -41.67 3.69
C GLY A 202 66.00 -42.45 4.30
N GLY A 203 65.36 -41.91 5.35
CA GLY A 203 64.03 -42.33 5.83
C GLY A 203 62.91 -41.45 5.27
N PRO A 204 61.61 -41.83 5.39
CA PRO A 204 60.49 -41.09 4.80
C PRO A 204 60.30 -39.71 5.44
N VAL A 205 59.77 -38.78 4.66
CA VAL A 205 59.53 -37.37 4.99
C VAL A 205 58.24 -37.24 5.82
N ASP A 206 58.32 -36.52 6.94
CA ASP A 206 57.23 -36.09 7.86
C ASP A 206 56.06 -35.41 7.12
N ALA A 207 54.80 -35.77 7.43
CA ALA A 207 53.60 -35.20 6.81
C ALA A 207 52.89 -34.20 7.74
N PRO A 208 52.43 -33.03 7.23
CA PRO A 208 51.95 -31.96 8.10
C PRO A 208 50.56 -32.22 8.71
N ALA A 209 50.42 -31.90 10.00
CA ALA A 209 49.13 -31.79 10.69
C ALA A 209 48.09 -30.94 9.91
N THR A 210 46.82 -31.34 10.00
CA THR A 210 45.67 -30.62 9.43
C THR A 210 44.72 -30.19 10.53
N LEU A 211 44.34 -28.91 10.56
CA LEU A 211 43.44 -28.32 11.56
C LEU A 211 42.21 -27.69 10.88
N THR A 212 41.01 -28.04 11.35
CA THR A 212 39.71 -27.59 10.83
C THR A 212 38.92 -26.79 11.88
N CYS A 213 38.66 -25.51 11.57
CA CYS A 213 37.89 -24.58 12.41
C CYS A 213 36.36 -24.64 12.17
N GLY A 214 35.92 -25.17 11.04
CA GLY A 214 34.51 -25.13 10.61
C GLY A 214 34.04 -23.74 10.16
N PRO A 215 32.74 -23.57 9.85
CA PRO A 215 32.18 -22.29 9.43
C PRO A 215 32.14 -21.29 10.59
N ALA A 216 31.94 -20.01 10.24
CA ALA A 216 31.88 -18.91 11.21
C ALA A 216 30.92 -19.20 12.37
N LEU A 217 31.31 -18.79 13.57
CA LEU A 217 30.47 -18.82 14.76
C LEU A 217 29.71 -17.49 14.86
N VAL A 218 28.45 -17.48 14.45
CA VAL A 218 27.59 -16.29 14.50
C VAL A 218 26.69 -16.37 15.73
N THR A 219 26.75 -15.36 16.60
CA THR A 219 25.89 -15.23 17.79
C THR A 219 25.40 -13.79 17.93
N SER A 220 24.54 -13.52 18.91
CA SER A 220 24.06 -12.19 19.28
C SER A 220 24.74 -11.72 20.56
N VAL A 221 24.84 -10.41 20.77
CA VAL A 221 25.21 -9.87 22.09
C VAL A 221 24.27 -10.45 23.16
N GLY A 222 24.83 -10.83 24.31
CA GLY A 222 24.07 -11.45 25.41
C GLY A 222 23.80 -12.95 25.24
N THR A 223 24.29 -13.58 24.15
CA THR A 223 24.10 -15.01 23.89
C THR A 223 25.45 -15.73 23.79
N ALA A 224 25.68 -16.71 24.68
CA ALA A 224 26.83 -17.60 24.59
C ALA A 224 26.72 -18.53 23.37
N ALA A 225 27.84 -18.81 22.72
CA ALA A 225 27.89 -19.73 21.59
C ALA A 225 29.15 -20.58 21.60
N THR A 226 29.11 -21.74 20.95
CA THR A 226 30.23 -22.69 20.93
C THR A 226 30.46 -23.29 19.54
N ARG A 227 31.72 -23.58 19.21
CA ARG A 227 32.15 -24.27 17.98
C ARG A 227 33.15 -25.37 18.31
N GLU A 228 32.86 -26.59 17.91
CA GLU A 228 33.86 -27.66 17.90
C GLU A 228 34.88 -27.42 16.79
N VAL A 229 36.16 -27.59 17.13
CA VAL A 229 37.32 -27.55 16.24
C VAL A 229 38.06 -28.88 16.31
N THR A 230 38.66 -29.33 15.21
CA THR A 230 39.27 -30.66 15.13
C THR A 230 40.61 -30.63 14.40
N ALA A 231 41.59 -31.40 14.86
CA ALA A 231 42.88 -31.56 14.21
C ALA A 231 43.23 -33.04 14.01
N THR A 232 43.93 -33.36 12.92
CA THR A 232 44.40 -34.70 12.56
C THR A 232 45.80 -34.61 11.99
N ASP A 233 46.60 -35.64 12.24
CA ASP A 233 47.94 -35.78 11.68
C ASP A 233 48.10 -37.21 11.14
N PRO A 234 48.44 -37.42 9.85
CA PRO A 234 48.49 -38.76 9.24
C PRO A 234 49.54 -39.70 9.83
N ASP A 235 50.67 -39.19 10.28
CA ASP A 235 51.84 -39.93 10.74
C ASP A 235 52.20 -39.66 12.21
N ASP A 236 51.61 -38.62 12.83
CA ASP A 236 51.76 -38.32 14.25
C ASP A 236 50.45 -38.20 15.05
N ARG A 237 50.57 -37.89 16.35
CA ARG A 237 49.44 -37.54 17.24
C ARG A 237 49.45 -36.04 17.54
N ILE A 238 48.29 -35.41 17.43
CA ILE A 238 48.09 -34.04 17.94
C ILE A 238 48.13 -34.03 19.48
N VAL A 239 49.06 -33.25 20.05
CA VAL A 239 49.29 -33.13 21.50
C VAL A 239 48.75 -31.83 22.09
N ASP A 240 48.58 -30.77 21.29
CA ASP A 240 47.95 -29.51 21.72
C ASP A 240 47.04 -28.91 20.64
N LEU A 241 46.04 -28.12 21.08
CA LEU A 241 45.13 -27.37 20.22
C LEU A 241 44.72 -26.06 20.91
N ALA A 242 45.50 -25.00 20.78
CA ALA A 242 45.33 -23.76 21.52
C ALA A 242 44.64 -22.64 20.70
N VAL A 243 43.91 -21.75 21.38
CA VAL A 243 43.57 -20.43 20.83
C VAL A 243 44.79 -19.54 21.02
N THR A 244 45.44 -19.15 19.94
CA THR A 244 46.72 -18.43 19.97
C THR A 244 46.58 -16.93 19.77
N SER A 245 45.51 -16.46 19.12
CA SER A 245 45.14 -15.04 19.10
C SER A 245 43.64 -14.82 18.86
N VAL A 246 43.16 -13.65 19.31
CA VAL A 246 41.82 -13.14 19.00
C VAL A 246 41.95 -11.65 18.65
N ASP A 247 41.45 -11.26 17.49
CA ASP A 247 41.50 -9.87 16.99
C ASP A 247 40.11 -9.39 16.53
N PRO A 248 39.59 -8.24 17.02
CA PRO A 248 40.17 -7.38 18.05
C PRO A 248 40.22 -8.09 19.41
N THR A 249 41.17 -7.71 20.27
CA THR A 249 41.33 -8.34 21.59
C THR A 249 40.09 -8.05 22.48
N PRO A 250 39.32 -9.08 22.88
CA PRO A 250 38.14 -8.88 23.73
C PRO A 250 38.53 -8.81 25.21
N ALA A 251 37.53 -8.61 26.08
CA ALA A 251 37.73 -8.79 27.52
C ALA A 251 38.21 -10.22 27.85
N ALA A 252 39.08 -10.34 28.85
CA ALA A 252 39.68 -11.61 29.22
C ALA A 252 38.59 -12.64 29.60
N GLY A 253 38.65 -13.82 28.99
CA GLY A 253 37.67 -14.89 29.20
C GLY A 253 36.44 -14.85 28.30
N SER A 254 36.25 -13.79 27.48
CA SER A 254 35.10 -13.69 26.58
C SER A 254 35.17 -14.61 25.36
N VAL A 255 36.37 -15.07 25.00
CA VAL A 255 36.58 -16.20 24.09
C VAL A 255 37.45 -17.21 24.85
N SER A 256 36.97 -18.44 24.94
CA SER A 256 37.62 -19.51 25.69
C SER A 256 37.59 -20.81 24.89
N ARG A 257 38.31 -21.81 25.37
CA ARG A 257 38.38 -23.13 24.74
C ARG A 257 38.34 -24.21 25.81
N SER A 258 37.58 -25.28 25.56
CA SER A 258 37.49 -26.45 26.45
C SER A 258 38.84 -27.17 26.59
N ALA A 259 38.95 -28.13 27.50
CA ALA A 259 40.10 -29.05 27.48
C ALA A 259 40.22 -29.77 26.12
N VAL A 260 41.46 -30.11 25.70
CA VAL A 260 41.68 -30.95 24.51
C VAL A 260 41.13 -32.33 24.82
N THR A 261 40.39 -32.92 23.90
CA THR A 261 40.24 -34.37 23.81
C THR A 261 41.28 -34.87 22.81
N PRO A 262 42.37 -35.55 23.26
CA PRO A 262 43.45 -35.99 22.37
C PRO A 262 43.00 -37.06 21.37
N ALA A 263 43.81 -37.29 20.33
CA ALA A 263 43.60 -38.39 19.38
C ALA A 263 44.00 -39.74 20.01
N ASP A 264 43.17 -40.78 19.83
CA ASP A 264 43.40 -42.10 20.43
C ASP A 264 44.59 -42.87 19.79
N ALA A 265 44.96 -42.50 18.55
CA ALA A 265 46.04 -43.13 17.77
C ALA A 265 46.65 -42.11 16.77
N VAL A 266 47.81 -42.47 16.20
CA VAL A 266 48.37 -41.81 15.00
C VAL A 266 47.33 -41.86 13.87
N GLY A 267 47.15 -40.76 13.13
CA GLY A 267 46.05 -40.63 12.16
C GLY A 267 44.68 -40.28 12.77
N GLY A 268 44.59 -40.17 14.10
CA GLY A 268 43.33 -39.91 14.83
C GLY A 268 42.96 -38.42 14.95
N THR A 269 41.71 -38.14 15.34
CA THR A 269 41.19 -36.77 15.45
C THR A 269 41.19 -36.26 16.91
N ALA A 270 41.97 -35.21 17.18
CA ALA A 270 41.86 -34.43 18.40
C ALA A 270 40.73 -33.38 18.29
N ARG A 271 40.06 -33.08 19.40
CA ARG A 271 38.90 -32.16 19.45
C ARG A 271 39.04 -31.13 20.57
N ALA A 272 38.51 -29.93 20.34
CA ALA A 272 38.24 -28.96 21.38
C ALA A 272 37.01 -28.11 21.01
N THR A 273 36.42 -27.41 21.96
CA THR A 273 35.31 -26.48 21.73
C THR A 273 35.73 -25.07 22.06
N VAL A 274 35.68 -24.16 21.08
CA VAL A 274 35.77 -22.71 21.30
C VAL A 274 34.43 -22.19 21.78
N ALA A 275 34.40 -21.35 22.81
CA ALA A 275 33.19 -20.77 23.39
C ALA A 275 33.29 -19.26 23.52
N THR A 276 32.21 -18.55 23.21
CA THR A 276 32.06 -17.10 23.42
C THR A 276 31.16 -16.84 24.63
N SER A 277 31.53 -15.88 25.47
CA SER A 277 30.70 -15.45 26.61
C SER A 277 29.53 -14.55 26.16
N PRO A 278 28.42 -14.49 26.92
CA PRO A 278 27.35 -13.51 26.71
C PRO A 278 27.83 -12.05 26.68
N ASP A 279 28.89 -11.74 27.44
CA ASP A 279 29.44 -10.39 27.58
C ASP A 279 30.36 -9.97 26.42
N LEU A 280 30.54 -10.83 25.40
CA LEU A 280 31.35 -10.48 24.24
C LEU A 280 30.62 -9.37 23.44
N ALA A 281 31.28 -8.23 23.26
CA ALA A 281 30.70 -7.08 22.55
C ALA A 281 30.41 -7.39 21.08
N ALA A 282 29.44 -6.69 20.50
CA ALA A 282 29.13 -6.79 19.07
C ALA A 282 30.38 -6.50 18.22
N GLY A 283 30.56 -7.27 17.15
CA GLY A 283 31.72 -7.11 16.27
C GLY A 283 32.12 -8.39 15.55
N ALA A 284 33.03 -8.24 14.61
CA ALA A 284 33.71 -9.33 13.93
C ALA A 284 35.04 -9.63 14.66
N TYR A 285 35.24 -10.87 15.07
CA TYR A 285 36.45 -11.35 15.70
C TYR A 285 37.08 -12.47 14.87
N THR A 286 38.39 -12.45 14.79
CA THR A 286 39.22 -13.46 14.15
C THR A 286 39.89 -14.27 15.24
N VAL A 287 39.49 -15.53 15.45
CA VAL A 287 40.09 -16.44 16.43
C VAL A 287 41.06 -17.36 15.70
N VAL A 288 42.36 -17.22 15.96
CA VAL A 288 43.38 -18.11 15.40
C VAL A 288 43.59 -19.28 16.35
N LEU A 289 43.49 -20.49 15.81
CA LEU A 289 43.80 -21.73 16.51
C LEU A 289 45.05 -22.36 15.93
N THR A 290 45.87 -22.94 16.81
CA THR A 290 47.08 -23.67 16.46
C THR A 290 47.02 -25.06 17.04
N ALA A 291 47.16 -26.07 16.19
CA ALA A 291 47.39 -27.46 16.58
C ALA A 291 48.90 -27.73 16.58
N THR A 292 49.37 -28.57 17.51
CA THR A 292 50.77 -29.01 17.59
C THR A 292 50.80 -30.54 17.66
N ASP A 293 51.58 -31.17 16.79
CA ASP A 293 51.82 -32.62 16.80
C ASP A 293 52.93 -33.01 17.80
N ALA A 294 53.19 -34.31 17.91
CA ALA A 294 54.11 -34.87 18.89
C ALA A 294 55.58 -34.48 18.65
N ASP A 295 55.94 -34.18 17.41
CA ASP A 295 57.31 -33.86 16.98
C ASP A 295 57.54 -32.34 16.86
N GLY A 296 56.50 -31.54 17.08
CA GLY A 296 56.53 -30.08 17.21
C GLY A 296 56.12 -29.33 15.95
N GLY A 297 55.67 -30.03 14.92
CA GLY A 297 55.00 -29.43 13.77
C GLY A 297 53.70 -28.75 14.18
N THR A 298 53.30 -27.73 13.42
CA THR A 298 52.13 -26.92 13.75
C THR A 298 51.25 -26.68 12.53
N ALA A 299 49.94 -26.66 12.78
CA ALA A 299 48.93 -26.29 11.80
C ALA A 299 48.04 -25.20 12.37
N THR A 300 47.65 -24.23 11.55
CA THR A 300 46.78 -23.12 11.99
C THR A 300 45.49 -23.07 11.20
N CYS A 301 44.39 -22.73 11.87
CA CYS A 301 43.14 -22.33 11.23
C CYS A 301 42.59 -21.04 11.84
N THR A 302 41.74 -20.36 11.09
CA THR A 302 41.04 -19.15 11.54
C THR A 302 39.56 -19.43 11.66
N LEU A 303 39.00 -19.20 12.85
CA LEU A 303 37.57 -19.20 13.10
C LEU A 303 37.08 -17.74 13.14
N ALA A 304 36.26 -17.36 12.16
CA ALA A 304 35.53 -16.11 12.22
C ALA A 304 34.41 -16.22 13.26
N VAL A 305 34.36 -15.28 14.20
CA VAL A 305 33.29 -15.14 15.20
C VAL A 305 32.58 -13.82 14.93
N GLN A 306 31.29 -13.86 14.67
CA GLN A 306 30.48 -12.67 14.45
C GLN A 306 29.49 -12.52 15.59
N VAL A 307 29.56 -11.42 16.32
CA VAL A 307 28.56 -11.06 17.34
C VAL A 307 27.69 -9.95 16.78
N THR A 308 26.44 -10.29 16.46
CA THR A 308 25.43 -9.37 15.94
C THR A 308 25.05 -8.36 17.01
N ARG A 309 25.04 -7.07 16.63
CA ARG A 309 24.56 -5.99 17.50
C ARG A 309 23.06 -6.09 17.69
N GLU A 310 22.60 -5.69 18.86
CA GLU A 310 21.19 -5.53 19.17
C GLU A 310 20.75 -4.11 18.79
N LEU A 311 19.59 -4.00 18.14
CA LEU A 311 18.95 -2.75 17.76
C LEU A 311 17.84 -2.42 18.75
N THR A 312 17.72 -1.14 19.08
CA THR A 312 16.46 -0.58 19.56
C THR A 312 15.44 -0.57 18.41
N VAL A 313 14.16 -0.43 18.74
CA VAL A 313 13.13 -0.30 17.71
C VAL A 313 13.25 1.03 16.96
N GLY A 314 13.58 2.12 17.66
CA GLY A 314 13.85 3.43 17.05
C GLY A 314 14.94 3.40 15.98
N GLU A 315 16.04 2.67 16.21
CA GLU A 315 17.08 2.48 15.19
C GLU A 315 16.61 1.69 13.97
N VAL A 316 15.60 0.81 14.13
CA VAL A 316 15.00 0.08 13.01
C VAL A 316 14.10 0.99 12.21
N GLN A 317 13.25 1.78 12.88
CA GLN A 317 12.34 2.72 12.23
C GLN A 317 13.10 3.85 11.53
N GLY A 318 14.07 4.46 12.20
CA GLY A 318 14.76 5.65 11.71
C GLY A 318 13.94 6.93 11.89
N PRO A 319 14.53 8.10 11.61
CA PRO A 319 13.90 9.39 11.84
C PRO A 319 12.96 9.82 10.70
N THR A 320 11.80 10.37 11.05
CA THR A 320 10.85 11.12 10.20
C THR A 320 11.04 12.61 10.40
N ASN A 321 11.70 13.26 9.44
CA ASN A 321 12.03 14.68 9.54
C ASN A 321 10.87 15.60 9.07
N ASP A 322 10.97 16.90 9.35
CA ASP A 322 9.89 17.85 9.03
C ASP A 322 9.75 18.16 7.53
N ALA A 323 10.76 17.80 6.71
CA ALA A 323 10.73 17.98 5.26
C ALA A 323 10.16 16.77 4.52
N GLU A 324 9.90 15.68 5.23
CA GLU A 324 9.40 14.42 4.70
C GLU A 324 7.87 14.37 4.69
N SER A 325 7.35 13.55 3.78
CA SER A 325 5.95 13.13 3.75
C SER A 325 5.83 11.95 4.69
N GLY A 326 5.22 12.15 5.87
CA GLY A 326 5.09 11.12 6.91
C GLY A 326 4.77 9.72 6.36
N PRO A 327 3.72 9.51 5.56
CA PRO A 327 3.33 8.17 5.09
C PRO A 327 4.20 7.62 3.95
N ALA A 328 5.28 8.32 3.58
CA ALA A 328 6.26 7.87 2.59
C ALA A 328 7.64 7.64 3.23
N ASP A 329 7.77 7.93 4.53
CA ASP A 329 8.96 7.58 5.30
C ASP A 329 9.06 6.07 5.45
N ARG A 330 10.29 5.63 5.73
CA ARG A 330 10.64 4.23 5.63
C ARG A 330 11.91 3.94 6.40
N SER A 331 12.00 2.70 6.83
CA SER A 331 13.19 2.23 7.53
C SER A 331 14.47 2.38 6.68
N PRO A 332 15.57 2.91 7.26
CA PRO A 332 16.87 2.90 6.61
C PRO A 332 17.45 1.49 6.43
N LEU A 333 16.85 0.47 7.05
CA LEU A 333 17.25 -0.93 6.98
C LEU A 333 16.44 -1.73 5.96
N ALA A 334 15.36 -1.15 5.41
CA ALA A 334 14.55 -1.76 4.36
C ALA A 334 15.07 -1.42 2.94
N PRO A 335 14.69 -2.18 1.90
CA PRO A 335 15.12 -1.89 0.51
C PRO A 335 14.67 -0.50 0.09
N GLY A 336 15.50 0.32 -0.57
CA GLY A 336 15.29 1.77 -0.76
C GLY A 336 14.03 2.28 -1.48
N THR A 337 13.23 1.43 -2.13
CA THR A 337 12.01 1.83 -2.85
C THR A 337 10.97 0.72 -2.86
N GLY A 338 9.68 1.11 -2.80
CA GLY A 338 8.54 0.20 -2.93
C GLY A 338 8.43 -0.84 -1.81
N ASN A 339 7.53 -1.80 -2.00
CA ASN A 339 7.39 -2.93 -1.09
C ASN A 339 8.65 -3.81 -1.17
N GLY A 340 9.15 -4.25 -0.01
CA GLY A 340 10.38 -5.02 0.01
C GLY A 340 10.74 -5.56 1.39
N THR A 341 11.71 -6.46 1.43
CA THR A 341 12.22 -7.03 2.68
C THR A 341 13.74 -7.11 2.59
N SER A 342 14.43 -6.71 3.66
CA SER A 342 15.90 -6.71 3.75
C SER A 342 16.47 -8.11 3.54
N SER A 343 17.62 -8.22 2.86
CA SER A 343 18.39 -9.48 2.77
C SER A 343 19.17 -9.78 4.05
N THR A 344 19.39 -8.77 4.88
CA THR A 344 20.01 -8.87 6.21
C THR A 344 18.97 -9.23 7.28
N LEU A 345 19.38 -10.06 8.24
CA LEU A 345 18.66 -10.29 9.49
C LEU A 345 19.23 -9.39 10.59
N TYR A 346 18.36 -8.76 11.35
CA TYR A 346 18.70 -7.87 12.45
C TYR A 346 18.16 -8.42 13.76
N ASP A 347 18.91 -8.21 14.84
CA ASP A 347 18.46 -8.57 16.19
C ASP A 347 17.85 -7.32 16.84
N VAL A 348 16.55 -7.33 17.07
CA VAL A 348 15.77 -6.19 17.56
C VAL A 348 15.24 -6.50 18.95
N ARG A 349 15.48 -5.61 19.91
CA ARG A 349 14.98 -5.75 21.28
C ARG A 349 13.73 -4.89 21.50
N GLY A 350 12.74 -5.47 22.17
CA GLY A 350 11.60 -4.72 22.67
C GLY A 350 10.70 -5.54 23.56
N VAL A 351 9.67 -4.88 24.10
CA VAL A 351 8.58 -5.48 24.86
C VAL A 351 7.42 -5.73 23.91
N ILE A 352 6.84 -6.93 23.96
CA ILE A 352 5.62 -7.25 23.24
C ILE A 352 4.47 -6.53 23.93
N THR A 353 3.93 -5.49 23.31
CA THR A 353 2.94 -4.60 23.93
C THR A 353 1.51 -5.05 23.67
N GLN A 354 1.26 -5.73 22.56
CA GLN A 354 -0.07 -6.13 22.15
C GLN A 354 0.00 -7.24 21.09
N ARG A 355 -0.92 -8.21 21.14
CA ARG A 355 -1.17 -9.16 20.05
C ARG A 355 -2.32 -8.66 19.17
N THR A 356 -2.21 -8.88 17.87
CA THR A 356 -3.25 -8.52 16.90
C THR A 356 -3.79 -9.76 16.20
N LEU A 357 -5.02 -9.64 15.73
CA LEU A 357 -5.68 -10.61 14.87
C LEU A 357 -6.46 -9.84 13.81
N ALA A 358 -6.23 -10.19 12.55
CA ALA A 358 -6.99 -9.69 11.41
C ALA A 358 -7.53 -10.87 10.60
N ARG A 359 -8.47 -10.59 9.70
CA ARG A 359 -9.04 -11.58 8.79
C ARG A 359 -8.90 -11.03 7.38
N ASP A 360 -8.29 -11.81 6.49
CA ASP A 360 -8.22 -11.40 5.08
C ASP A 360 -9.58 -11.59 4.37
N SER A 361 -9.71 -11.05 3.16
CA SER A 361 -10.95 -11.15 2.36
C SER A 361 -11.31 -12.58 1.93
N SER A 362 -10.38 -13.53 2.08
CA SER A 362 -10.64 -14.98 1.91
C SER A 362 -11.06 -15.65 3.21
N GLY A 363 -11.27 -14.87 4.28
CA GLY A 363 -11.70 -15.33 5.57
C GLY A 363 -10.61 -15.96 6.44
N ARG A 364 -9.32 -15.85 6.06
CA ARG A 364 -8.21 -16.47 6.80
C ARG A 364 -7.66 -15.53 7.86
N ASP A 365 -7.34 -16.09 9.02
CA ASP A 365 -6.73 -15.36 10.11
C ASP A 365 -5.29 -14.96 9.79
N GLN A 366 -4.98 -13.71 10.13
CA GLN A 366 -3.65 -13.11 10.05
C GLN A 366 -3.25 -12.66 11.46
N HIS A 367 -2.14 -13.18 11.95
CA HIS A 367 -1.61 -12.92 13.27
C HIS A 367 -0.43 -11.94 13.19
N GLY A 368 -0.30 -11.16 14.25
CA GLY A 368 0.87 -10.34 14.50
C GLY A 368 0.92 -9.84 15.93
N PHE A 369 1.89 -9.00 16.23
CA PHE A 369 1.99 -8.30 17.51
C PHE A 369 2.83 -7.04 17.36
N PHE A 370 2.62 -6.09 18.25
CA PHE A 370 3.46 -4.89 18.38
C PHE A 370 4.61 -5.15 19.35
N LEU A 371 5.80 -4.67 18.97
CA LEU A 371 7.03 -4.70 19.74
C LEU A 371 7.50 -3.26 19.94
N GLN A 372 7.86 -2.87 21.16
CA GLN A 372 8.26 -1.50 21.45
C GLN A 372 9.49 -1.45 22.37
N SER A 373 10.41 -0.50 22.14
CA SER A 373 11.54 -0.24 23.05
C SER A 373 11.04 0.07 24.47
N ARG A 374 11.80 -0.35 25.50
CA ARG A 374 11.57 0.14 26.88
C ARG A 374 11.94 1.61 26.98
N ARG A 375 11.29 2.35 27.88
CA ARG A 375 11.54 3.80 28.08
C ARG A 375 12.99 4.15 28.39
N ASP A 376 13.75 3.24 28.99
CA ASP A 376 15.15 3.41 29.37
C ASP A 376 16.14 2.83 28.33
N ALA A 377 15.63 2.31 27.21
CA ALA A 377 16.39 1.63 26.17
C ALA A 377 15.91 2.01 24.75
N THR A 378 15.44 3.25 24.58
CA THR A 378 15.14 3.85 23.26
C THR A 378 16.43 4.35 22.60
N ASP A 379 16.36 4.75 21.32
CA ASP A 379 17.47 5.45 20.65
C ASP A 379 17.63 6.92 21.09
N GLY A 380 16.62 7.45 21.80
CA GLY A 380 16.57 8.83 22.29
C GLY A 380 16.21 9.87 21.22
N ASP A 381 15.79 9.45 20.03
CA ASP A 381 15.40 10.33 18.94
C ASP A 381 13.87 10.54 18.95
N PRO A 382 13.35 11.74 19.25
CA PRO A 382 11.91 11.99 19.25
C PRO A 382 11.28 12.02 17.85
N THR A 383 12.10 11.93 16.79
CA THR A 383 11.65 11.86 15.41
C THR A 383 11.58 10.44 14.85
N SER A 384 12.02 9.42 15.60
CA SER A 384 11.84 8.01 15.25
C SER A 384 10.74 7.39 16.12
N SER A 385 10.06 6.37 15.59
CA SER A 385 9.12 5.57 16.39
C SER A 385 9.86 4.50 17.18
N ASP A 386 9.55 4.40 18.47
CA ASP A 386 10.03 3.29 19.32
C ASP A 386 9.19 2.02 19.21
N GLY A 387 8.14 2.02 18.39
CA GLY A 387 7.28 0.86 18.14
C GLY A 387 7.46 0.29 16.74
N ILE A 388 7.16 -1.00 16.60
CA ILE A 388 7.18 -1.70 15.32
C ILE A 388 6.23 -2.88 15.35
N PHE A 389 5.64 -3.21 14.21
CA PHE A 389 4.81 -4.39 14.06
C PHE A 389 5.63 -5.61 13.64
N VAL A 390 5.28 -6.78 14.19
CA VAL A 390 5.86 -8.07 13.79
C VAL A 390 4.79 -8.89 13.10
N PHE A 391 4.94 -9.07 11.78
CA PHE A 391 4.02 -9.84 10.96
C PHE A 391 4.28 -11.34 11.08
N MET A 392 3.25 -12.12 11.43
CA MET A 392 3.33 -13.58 11.53
C MET A 392 2.52 -14.31 10.46
N GLY A 393 1.71 -13.59 9.67
CA GLY A 393 0.80 -14.21 8.70
C GLY A 393 -0.15 -15.19 9.38
N SER A 394 -0.37 -16.37 8.79
CA SER A 394 -1.25 -17.40 9.37
C SER A 394 -0.63 -18.20 10.53
N PHE A 395 0.57 -17.84 11.01
CA PHE A 395 1.25 -18.58 12.07
C PHE A 395 0.95 -17.98 13.46
N THR A 396 0.83 -18.84 14.48
CA THR A 396 0.65 -18.44 15.89
C THR A 396 1.93 -18.49 16.71
N SER A 397 3.03 -18.96 16.13
CA SER A 397 4.37 -18.98 16.73
C SER A 397 5.42 -18.49 15.74
N LEU A 398 6.47 -17.85 16.25
CA LEU A 398 7.65 -17.47 15.48
C LEU A 398 8.43 -18.70 14.99
N ILE A 399 9.37 -18.47 14.06
CA ILE A 399 10.32 -19.50 13.63
C ILE A 399 11.07 -20.01 14.87
N GLY A 400 11.05 -21.33 15.08
CA GLY A 400 11.59 -21.97 16.29
C GLY A 400 10.57 -22.25 17.39
N GLY A 401 9.29 -21.89 17.21
CA GLY A 401 8.17 -22.34 18.05
C GLY A 401 7.83 -21.45 19.25
N TYR A 402 8.45 -20.27 19.38
CA TYR A 402 8.08 -19.31 20.41
C TYR A 402 6.70 -18.69 20.13
N VAL A 403 5.78 -18.77 21.09
CA VAL A 403 4.46 -18.13 21.04
C VAL A 403 4.55 -16.77 21.73
N PRO A 404 4.34 -15.64 21.01
CA PRO A 404 4.38 -14.30 21.59
C PRO A 404 3.40 -14.12 22.75
N ALA A 405 3.87 -13.58 23.87
CA ALA A 405 3.07 -13.20 25.02
C ALA A 405 3.23 -11.71 25.32
N VAL A 406 2.11 -11.00 25.55
CA VAL A 406 2.15 -9.59 25.96
C VAL A 406 2.89 -9.47 27.29
N GLY A 407 3.78 -8.49 27.41
CA GLY A 407 4.66 -8.29 28.55
C GLY A 407 5.95 -9.12 28.54
N ASP A 408 6.22 -9.90 27.49
CA ASP A 408 7.56 -10.48 27.29
C ASP A 408 8.50 -9.43 26.68
N GLU A 409 9.66 -9.24 27.31
CA GLU A 409 10.78 -8.48 26.74
C GLU A 409 11.68 -9.47 26.00
N VAL A 410 11.85 -9.28 24.70
CA VAL A 410 12.50 -10.25 23.81
C VAL A 410 13.54 -9.59 22.92
N VAL A 411 14.46 -10.42 22.43
CA VAL A 411 15.28 -10.09 21.27
C VAL A 411 14.89 -11.00 20.13
N LEU A 412 14.43 -10.41 19.05
CA LEU A 412 13.98 -11.11 17.85
C LEU A 412 14.99 -10.93 16.74
N ARG A 413 15.32 -12.03 16.06
CA ARG A 413 16.05 -11.99 14.79
C ARG A 413 15.07 -11.99 13.64
N ALA A 414 15.00 -10.90 12.89
CA ALA A 414 14.02 -10.70 11.83
C ALA A 414 14.59 -9.90 10.65
N ARG A 415 13.86 -9.89 9.53
CA ARG A 415 14.12 -8.97 8.41
C ARG A 415 13.27 -7.72 8.59
N VAL A 416 13.75 -6.58 8.13
CA VAL A 416 12.99 -5.33 8.10
C VAL A 416 12.32 -5.21 6.74
N SER A 417 11.01 -4.95 6.76
CA SER A 417 10.16 -4.94 5.58
C SER A 417 9.39 -3.64 5.48
N GLU A 418 9.20 -3.19 4.24
CA GLU A 418 8.25 -2.14 3.87
C GLU A 418 7.08 -2.80 3.14
N TYR A 419 5.88 -2.57 3.63
CA TYR A 419 4.67 -3.11 3.04
C TYR A 419 3.59 -2.04 2.95
N PHE A 420 3.40 -1.48 1.76
CA PHE A 420 2.51 -0.34 1.52
C PHE A 420 2.83 0.85 2.44
N ASN A 421 4.12 1.20 2.51
CA ASN A 421 4.69 2.24 3.37
C ASN A 421 4.48 2.01 4.88
N PHE A 422 4.32 0.75 5.30
CA PHE A 422 4.33 0.38 6.70
C PHE A 422 5.62 -0.39 7.03
N THR A 423 6.38 0.10 8.02
CA THR A 423 7.59 -0.59 8.47
C THR A 423 7.22 -1.73 9.42
N GLN A 424 7.68 -2.94 9.10
CA GLN A 424 7.43 -4.12 9.93
C GLN A 424 8.59 -5.11 9.96
N LEU A 425 8.60 -5.98 10.97
CA LEU A 425 9.50 -7.13 11.05
C LEU A 425 8.84 -8.37 10.44
N SER A 426 9.57 -9.06 9.56
CA SER A 426 9.13 -10.28 8.89
C SER A 426 10.09 -11.44 9.12
N GLY A 427 9.56 -12.67 9.12
CA GLY A 427 10.37 -13.89 9.26
C GLY A 427 11.10 -13.96 10.61
N ALA A 428 10.46 -13.48 11.67
CA ALA A 428 11.07 -13.36 12.99
C ALA A 428 11.28 -14.72 13.68
N SER A 429 12.38 -14.82 14.42
CA SER A 429 12.73 -15.93 15.31
C SER A 429 13.17 -15.38 16.67
N LEU A 430 12.90 -16.11 17.76
CA LEU A 430 13.35 -15.71 19.09
C LEU A 430 14.86 -15.98 19.23
N VAL A 431 15.63 -14.95 19.58
CA VAL A 431 17.04 -15.10 20.01
C VAL A 431 17.08 -15.43 21.49
N ARG A 432 16.44 -14.59 22.32
CA ARG A 432 16.32 -14.79 23.78
C ARG A 432 15.15 -14.00 24.35
N ARG A 433 14.62 -14.48 25.46
CA ARG A 433 13.66 -13.75 26.31
C ARG A 433 14.41 -13.14 27.51
N ILE A 434 14.30 -11.84 27.68
CA ILE A 434 14.97 -11.06 28.74
C ILE A 434 14.12 -11.07 30.00
N ALA A 435 12.83 -10.74 29.87
CA ALA A 435 11.87 -10.68 30.95
C ALA A 435 10.50 -11.18 30.47
N SER A 436 9.59 -11.46 31.41
CA SER A 436 8.23 -11.94 31.11
C SER A 436 7.25 -11.37 32.12
N GLY A 437 6.04 -11.06 31.67
CA GLY A 437 4.96 -10.51 32.50
C GLY A 437 5.23 -9.09 33.01
N VAL A 438 5.99 -8.28 32.26
CA VAL A 438 6.18 -6.87 32.63
C VAL A 438 4.89 -6.07 32.39
N ASP A 439 4.68 -5.02 33.19
CA ASP A 439 3.56 -4.10 32.97
C ASP A 439 3.87 -3.20 31.78
N VAL A 440 3.29 -3.51 30.64
CA VAL A 440 3.53 -2.80 29.38
C VAL A 440 3.26 -1.30 29.50
N ASN A 441 2.25 -0.87 30.27
CA ASN A 441 1.91 0.54 30.39
C ASN A 441 2.91 1.32 31.26
N ALA A 442 3.67 0.62 32.11
CA ALA A 442 4.74 1.20 32.92
C ALA A 442 6.10 1.17 32.20
N GLU A 443 6.39 0.11 31.44
CA GLU A 443 7.71 -0.15 30.86
C GLU A 443 7.95 0.50 29.49
N VAL A 444 6.90 0.71 28.69
CA VAL A 444 7.01 1.37 27.38
C VAL A 444 6.34 2.75 27.41
N GLN A 445 6.76 3.65 26.51
CA GLN A 445 6.14 4.97 26.38
C GLN A 445 4.71 4.81 25.82
N VAL A 446 3.72 5.38 26.50
CA VAL A 446 2.34 5.45 26.00
C VAL A 446 2.04 6.91 25.68
N THR A 447 1.91 7.23 24.41
CA THR A 447 1.65 8.60 23.93
C THR A 447 0.15 8.81 23.75
N ASP A 448 -0.36 9.97 24.15
CA ASP A 448 -1.74 10.35 23.85
C ASP A 448 -1.90 10.62 22.35
N ALA A 449 -2.91 10.03 21.71
CA ALA A 449 -3.20 10.24 20.30
C ALA A 449 -3.86 11.62 20.09
N VAL A 450 -3.04 12.68 20.11
CA VAL A 450 -3.47 14.07 19.91
C VAL A 450 -2.72 14.65 18.72
N PRO A 451 -3.07 14.22 17.49
CA PRO A 451 -2.43 14.75 16.28
C PRO A 451 -2.78 16.23 16.04
N PRO A 452 -1.91 17.00 15.37
CA PRO A 452 -2.21 18.36 14.93
C PRO A 452 -3.38 18.44 13.92
N VAL A 453 -4.01 19.61 13.80
CA VAL A 453 -5.12 19.85 12.85
C VAL A 453 -4.71 19.78 11.36
N GLU A 454 -3.51 20.23 11.01
CA GLU A 454 -3.03 20.14 9.61
C GLU A 454 -2.66 18.69 9.27
N VAL A 455 -3.30 18.12 8.23
CA VAL A 455 -3.14 16.70 7.88
C VAL A 455 -1.69 16.27 7.66
N ALA A 456 -0.86 17.09 7.01
CA ALA A 456 0.56 16.77 6.80
C ALA A 456 1.35 16.69 8.12
N ALA A 457 0.98 17.52 9.11
CA ALA A 457 1.59 17.48 10.44
C ALA A 457 1.04 16.30 11.27
N ALA A 458 -0.24 15.97 11.13
CA ALA A 458 -0.84 14.76 11.71
C ALA A 458 -0.19 13.48 11.18
N GLN A 459 0.02 13.38 9.87
CA GLN A 459 0.71 12.24 9.27
C GLN A 459 2.14 12.08 9.82
N ARG A 460 2.92 13.16 9.94
CA ARG A 460 4.23 13.11 10.61
C ARG A 460 4.12 12.74 12.09
N PHE A 461 3.08 13.21 12.80
CA PHE A 461 2.84 12.82 14.18
C PHE A 461 2.63 11.30 14.28
N PHE A 462 1.79 10.73 13.43
CA PHE A 462 1.51 9.30 13.42
C PHE A 462 2.71 8.47 12.99
N GLU A 463 3.43 8.87 11.94
CA GLU A 463 4.63 8.17 11.49
C GLU A 463 5.71 8.07 12.58
N ARG A 464 5.94 9.17 13.33
CA ARG A 464 6.84 9.18 14.50
C ARG A 464 6.41 8.26 15.64
N HIS A 465 5.24 7.65 15.54
CA HIS A 465 4.71 6.69 16.49
C HIS A 465 4.24 5.40 15.80
N GLU A 466 4.65 5.14 14.56
CA GLU A 466 4.25 3.94 13.80
C GLU A 466 4.59 2.68 14.61
N GLY A 467 3.62 1.80 14.86
CA GLY A 467 3.80 0.60 15.67
C GLY A 467 3.89 0.83 17.19
N ALA A 468 3.94 2.08 17.67
CA ALA A 468 4.02 2.40 19.09
C ALA A 468 2.64 2.31 19.76
N ARG A 469 2.63 2.11 21.07
CA ARG A 469 1.41 2.06 21.88
C ARG A 469 0.89 3.49 22.12
N LEU A 470 -0.28 3.79 21.57
CA LEU A 470 -0.98 5.06 21.77
C LEU A 470 -2.22 4.89 22.65
N ARG A 471 -2.62 5.99 23.28
CA ARG A 471 -3.84 6.12 24.08
C ARG A 471 -4.79 7.14 23.46
N VAL A 472 -5.99 6.69 23.12
CA VAL A 472 -7.14 7.55 22.87
C VAL A 472 -7.87 7.74 24.19
N ARG A 473 -8.01 8.99 24.63
CA ARG A 473 -8.42 9.30 26.00
C ARG A 473 -9.92 9.20 26.19
N ALA A 474 -10.34 8.74 27.37
CA ALA A 474 -11.74 8.83 27.78
C ALA A 474 -12.22 10.29 27.68
N GLY A 475 -13.40 10.48 27.10
CA GLY A 475 -13.98 11.77 26.74
C GLY A 475 -13.86 12.14 25.26
N SER A 476 -13.06 11.43 24.47
CA SER A 476 -13.01 11.63 23.01
C SER A 476 -14.38 11.42 22.37
N GLY A 477 -14.76 12.31 21.45
CA GLY A 477 -16.07 12.27 20.78
C GLY A 477 -16.00 11.61 19.41
N ALA A 478 -16.95 10.73 19.10
CA ALA A 478 -17.09 10.10 17.79
C ALA A 478 -17.58 11.12 16.76
N VAL A 479 -16.91 11.16 15.62
CA VAL A 479 -17.25 12.03 14.47
C VAL A 479 -17.78 11.25 13.27
N SER A 480 -17.87 9.92 13.39
CA SER A 480 -18.50 9.01 12.44
C SER A 480 -19.35 7.96 13.16
N GLY A 481 -20.32 7.39 12.46
CA GLY A 481 -20.81 6.05 12.79
C GLY A 481 -19.69 5.01 12.67
N ARG A 482 -19.86 3.85 13.31
CA ARG A 482 -18.98 2.68 13.12
C ARG A 482 -19.15 2.16 11.70
N ASN A 483 -18.06 2.14 10.94
CA ASN A 483 -18.02 1.48 9.63
C ASN A 483 -17.55 0.03 9.78
N VAL A 484 -18.15 -0.89 9.01
CA VAL A 484 -17.84 -2.33 9.03
C VAL A 484 -17.56 -2.84 7.63
N PHE A 485 -16.38 -3.46 7.45
CA PHE A 485 -15.96 -4.04 6.19
C PHE A 485 -16.26 -5.54 6.22
N ALA A 486 -17.41 -5.94 5.69
CA ALA A 486 -17.93 -7.30 5.81
C ALA A 486 -16.95 -8.40 5.36
N SER A 487 -16.16 -8.15 4.29
CA SER A 487 -15.22 -9.12 3.72
C SER A 487 -14.04 -9.46 4.66
N THR A 488 -13.61 -8.52 5.51
CA THR A 488 -12.52 -8.71 6.48
C THR A 488 -13.02 -8.70 7.93
N ALA A 489 -14.32 -8.49 8.14
CA ALA A 489 -14.93 -8.24 9.44
C ALA A 489 -14.17 -7.16 10.23
N ASP A 490 -13.57 -6.17 9.56
CA ASP A 490 -12.91 -5.05 10.23
C ASP A 490 -13.93 -3.97 10.58
N ALA A 491 -13.62 -3.18 11.60
CA ALA A 491 -14.46 -2.08 12.03
C ALA A 491 -13.62 -0.85 12.34
N GLU A 492 -14.14 0.30 11.96
CA GLU A 492 -13.49 1.60 12.05
C GLU A 492 -14.42 2.62 12.71
N ILE A 493 -13.88 3.43 13.63
CA ILE A 493 -14.58 4.57 14.24
C ILE A 493 -13.61 5.74 14.29
N PHE A 494 -14.00 6.89 13.74
CA PHE A 494 -13.23 8.12 13.89
C PHE A 494 -13.68 8.90 15.11
N VAL A 495 -12.70 9.36 15.89
CA VAL A 495 -12.93 10.24 17.05
C VAL A 495 -12.04 11.47 16.97
N ILE A 496 -12.41 12.51 17.69
CA ILE A 496 -11.52 13.63 18.03
C ILE A 496 -11.27 13.63 19.53
N ASP A 497 -10.09 14.09 19.93
CA ASP A 497 -9.68 14.08 21.32
C ASP A 497 -10.58 14.97 22.21
N ARG A 498 -10.76 14.57 23.47
CA ARG A 498 -11.60 15.28 24.45
C ARG A 498 -11.28 16.76 24.66
N ASP A 499 -10.03 17.17 24.41
CA ASP A 499 -9.55 18.55 24.56
C ASP A 499 -9.65 19.34 23.23
N ASP A 500 -10.19 18.72 22.17
CA ASP A 500 -10.40 19.39 20.89
C ASP A 500 -11.48 20.49 21.02
N PRO A 501 -11.20 21.74 20.56
CA PRO A 501 -12.15 22.85 20.67
C PRO A 501 -13.50 22.61 19.99
N LEU A 502 -13.60 21.68 19.02
CA LEU A 502 -14.87 21.31 18.41
C LEU A 502 -15.84 20.71 19.44
N LEU A 503 -15.34 19.98 20.44
CA LEU A 503 -16.18 19.38 21.48
C LEU A 503 -16.71 20.40 22.50
N ASP A 504 -16.08 21.56 22.61
CA ASP A 504 -16.51 22.67 23.49
C ASP A 504 -17.73 23.44 22.94
N ARG A 505 -18.14 23.19 21.69
CA ARG A 505 -19.27 23.90 21.07
C ARG A 505 -20.57 23.67 21.83
N ALA A 506 -21.33 24.74 22.02
CA ALA A 506 -22.60 24.72 22.77
C ALA A 506 -23.69 23.89 22.06
N ASP A 507 -23.74 23.98 20.73
CA ASP A 507 -24.57 23.12 19.91
C ASP A 507 -23.88 21.75 19.75
N PRO A 508 -24.47 20.66 20.26
CA PRO A 508 -23.88 19.33 20.13
C PRO A 508 -23.76 18.87 18.68
N TYR A 509 -24.65 19.29 17.77
CA TYR A 509 -24.60 18.88 16.36
C TYR A 509 -23.46 19.57 15.59
N ALA A 510 -22.92 20.66 16.13
CA ALA A 510 -21.75 21.32 15.59
C ALA A 510 -20.43 20.67 16.04
N ARG A 511 -20.45 19.65 16.91
CA ARG A 511 -19.25 18.96 17.44
C ARG A 511 -18.75 17.88 16.50
N ARG A 512 -18.45 18.28 15.27
CA ARG A 512 -17.98 17.39 14.21
C ARG A 512 -17.08 18.13 13.24
N VAL A 513 -16.54 17.35 12.32
CA VAL A 513 -15.57 17.75 11.33
C VAL A 513 -16.25 17.83 9.95
N PHE A 514 -15.91 18.83 9.15
CA PHE A 514 -16.46 19.03 7.80
C PHE A 514 -15.32 18.91 6.78
N ARG A 515 -15.59 18.20 5.67
CA ARG A 515 -14.65 18.13 4.54
C ARG A 515 -14.86 19.28 3.56
N ASP A 516 -16.11 19.66 3.35
CA ASP A 516 -16.50 20.73 2.43
C ASP A 516 -16.38 22.12 3.09
N ALA A 517 -16.31 23.16 2.26
CA ALA A 517 -16.24 24.54 2.75
C ALA A 517 -17.50 24.90 3.57
N HIS A 518 -17.36 24.94 4.89
CA HIS A 518 -18.49 25.01 5.81
C HIS A 518 -18.25 26.03 6.94
N PRO A 519 -19.26 26.84 7.37
CA PRO A 519 -19.10 27.84 8.43
C PRO A 519 -18.85 27.24 9.81
N LEU A 520 -19.09 25.94 9.98
CA LEU A 520 -18.78 25.18 11.20
C LEU A 520 -17.52 24.34 11.05
N ASP A 521 -16.73 24.55 10.00
CA ASP A 521 -15.39 23.98 9.90
C ASP A 521 -14.50 24.41 11.10
N ASN A 522 -13.40 23.70 11.34
CA ASN A 522 -12.45 24.04 12.40
C ASN A 522 -11.67 25.34 12.10
N ASP A 523 -11.40 25.64 10.81
CA ASP A 523 -10.85 26.92 10.34
C ASP A 523 -11.74 27.54 9.24
N PRO A 524 -12.84 28.23 9.61
CA PRO A 524 -13.76 28.84 8.66
C PRO A 524 -13.14 30.03 7.88
N GLY A 525 -11.94 30.49 8.26
CA GLY A 525 -11.20 31.54 7.55
C GLY A 525 -10.39 31.00 6.38
N ARG A 526 -10.08 29.70 6.39
CA ARG A 526 -9.42 29.00 5.31
C ARG A 526 -10.43 28.70 4.21
N ARG A 527 -10.04 28.90 2.96
CA ARG A 527 -10.95 28.69 1.82
C ARG A 527 -11.26 27.20 1.58
N PHE A 528 -10.37 26.31 2.02
CA PHE A 528 -10.42 24.87 1.77
C PHE A 528 -9.91 24.12 3.00
N ASP A 529 -10.40 22.91 3.19
CA ASP A 529 -10.11 22.04 4.32
C ASP A 529 -8.60 21.91 4.62
N ASP A 530 -8.25 21.89 5.91
CA ASP A 530 -6.89 21.59 6.41
C ASP A 530 -6.58 20.09 6.41
N GLY A 531 -7.54 19.29 5.95
CA GLY A 531 -7.52 17.84 5.89
C GLY A 531 -7.90 17.19 7.22
N ASN A 532 -8.27 18.00 8.22
CA ASN A 532 -8.75 17.58 9.52
C ASN A 532 -7.89 16.51 10.21
N GLY A 533 -6.59 16.79 10.30
CA GLY A 533 -5.57 15.90 10.86
C GLY A 533 -5.76 15.54 12.34
N GLN A 534 -6.58 16.30 13.07
CA GLN A 534 -6.92 16.07 14.49
C GLN A 534 -7.73 14.78 14.73
N ARG A 535 -8.27 14.17 13.66
CA ARG A 535 -9.04 12.92 13.75
C ARG A 535 -8.13 11.74 14.10
N VAL A 536 -8.66 10.84 14.92
CA VAL A 536 -8.00 9.59 15.32
C VAL A 536 -8.90 8.42 14.95
N LEU A 537 -8.37 7.48 14.18
CA LEU A 537 -9.06 6.26 13.81
C LEU A 537 -8.85 5.16 14.87
N LEU A 538 -9.94 4.57 15.34
CA LEU A 538 -9.92 3.32 16.11
C LEU A 538 -10.05 2.14 15.14
N GLY A 539 -9.14 1.17 15.24
CA GLY A 539 -9.16 -0.08 14.47
C GLY A 539 -9.43 -1.31 15.34
N SER A 540 -9.96 -2.38 14.74
CA SER A 540 -10.45 -3.56 15.46
C SER A 540 -9.43 -4.68 15.70
N MET A 541 -8.21 -4.61 15.15
CA MET A 541 -7.27 -5.75 15.24
C MET A 541 -6.86 -6.08 16.69
N GLY A 542 -6.93 -5.09 17.59
CA GLY A 542 -6.62 -5.25 19.00
C GLY A 542 -7.70 -5.96 19.81
N VAL A 543 -8.98 -5.59 19.61
CA VAL A 543 -10.11 -6.28 20.25
C VAL A 543 -10.17 -7.73 19.78
N LYS A 544 -9.96 -7.96 18.47
CA LYS A 544 -9.85 -9.32 17.89
C LYS A 544 -8.71 -10.12 18.51
N GLY A 545 -7.54 -9.50 18.69
CA GLY A 545 -6.39 -10.15 19.34
C GLY A 545 -6.65 -10.50 20.80
N THR A 546 -7.42 -9.66 21.51
CA THR A 546 -7.78 -9.84 22.92
C THR A 546 -8.83 -10.93 23.11
N THR A 547 -9.85 -10.98 22.24
CA THR A 547 -10.90 -12.02 22.28
C THR A 547 -10.44 -13.35 21.69
N GLY A 548 -9.45 -13.31 20.78
CA GLY A 548 -9.03 -14.46 19.99
C GLY A 548 -10.04 -14.83 18.89
N ASP A 549 -10.87 -13.88 18.47
CA ASP A 549 -11.90 -14.06 17.46
C ASP A 549 -11.77 -12.97 16.38
N SER A 550 -11.44 -13.39 15.15
CA SER A 550 -11.19 -12.49 14.02
C SER A 550 -12.46 -11.85 13.44
N ALA A 551 -13.64 -12.27 13.91
CA ALA A 551 -14.93 -11.66 13.60
C ALA A 551 -15.39 -10.61 14.64
N THR A 552 -14.64 -10.42 15.73
CA THR A 552 -14.98 -9.40 16.73
C THR A 552 -14.86 -7.99 16.13
N LEU A 553 -15.93 -7.21 16.22
CA LEU A 553 -15.98 -5.80 15.81
C LEU A 553 -15.74 -4.85 16.99
N LEU A 554 -15.43 -3.59 16.69
CA LEU A 554 -15.54 -2.52 17.67
C LEU A 554 -17.00 -2.39 18.16
N PRO A 555 -17.25 -1.91 19.40
CA PRO A 555 -18.61 -1.62 19.84
C PRO A 555 -19.29 -0.64 18.86
N PRO A 556 -20.61 -0.74 18.65
CA PRO A 556 -21.33 0.24 17.84
C PRO A 556 -21.19 1.63 18.46
N ALA A 557 -21.02 2.64 17.61
CA ALA A 557 -20.98 4.05 17.97
C ALA A 557 -21.59 4.86 16.84
N ARG A 558 -22.37 5.89 17.19
CA ARG A 558 -22.91 6.88 16.26
C ARG A 558 -22.06 8.14 16.35
N THR A 559 -22.17 9.01 15.36
CA THR A 559 -21.66 10.38 15.49
C THR A 559 -22.22 11.01 16.78
N PHE A 560 -21.38 11.78 17.48
CA PHE A 560 -21.61 12.42 18.79
C PHE A 560 -21.53 11.51 20.02
N ASP A 561 -21.45 10.18 19.88
CA ASP A 561 -21.21 9.30 21.03
C ASP A 561 -19.82 9.58 21.64
N THR A 562 -19.68 9.33 22.95
CA THR A 562 -18.44 9.67 23.68
C THR A 562 -17.76 8.43 24.23
N LEU A 563 -16.45 8.32 24.01
CA LEU A 563 -15.63 7.24 24.55
C LEU A 563 -15.56 7.33 26.09
N THR A 564 -15.90 6.26 26.78
CA THR A 564 -16.08 6.24 28.25
C THR A 564 -14.84 5.81 29.03
N VAL A 565 -13.89 5.13 28.37
CA VAL A 565 -12.65 4.62 28.95
C VAL A 565 -11.49 4.88 28.00
N ASP A 566 -10.27 5.01 28.53
CA ASP A 566 -9.08 5.11 27.69
C ASP A 566 -8.99 3.87 26.79
N ALA A 567 -8.95 4.08 25.47
CA ALA A 567 -8.74 3.03 24.49
C ALA A 567 -7.27 3.03 24.08
N VAL A 568 -6.58 1.91 24.31
CA VAL A 568 -5.13 1.80 24.13
C VAL A 568 -4.82 0.70 23.13
N GLY A 569 -3.84 0.94 22.25
CA GLY A 569 -3.44 0.00 21.21
C GLY A 569 -2.21 0.47 20.45
N GLY A 570 -1.63 -0.41 19.65
CA GLY A 570 -0.55 -0.10 18.72
C GLY A 570 -1.07 0.64 17.50
N LEU A 571 -0.27 1.60 17.00
CA LEU A 571 -0.57 2.32 15.78
C LEU A 571 -0.23 1.47 14.55
N TYR A 572 -1.17 1.34 13.62
CA TYR A 572 -1.01 0.58 12.39
C TYR A 572 -1.32 1.45 11.19
N TYR A 573 -0.55 1.32 10.11
CA TYR A 573 -0.82 2.00 8.84
C TYR A 573 -1.30 1.00 7.79
N SER A 574 -2.47 1.26 7.21
CA SER A 574 -3.03 0.45 6.13
C SER A 574 -4.09 1.22 5.36
N PHE A 575 -4.23 0.95 4.06
CA PHE A 575 -5.20 1.64 3.20
C PHE A 575 -5.11 3.16 3.33
N GLU A 576 -3.88 3.68 3.37
CA GLU A 576 -3.56 5.10 3.48
C GLU A 576 -4.01 5.79 4.79
N LYS A 577 -4.35 4.99 5.82
CA LYS A 577 -4.84 5.47 7.12
C LYS A 577 -3.98 4.94 8.26
N TYR A 578 -3.68 5.80 9.23
CA TYR A 578 -3.17 5.40 10.54
C TYR A 578 -4.34 5.12 11.49
N GLY A 579 -4.35 3.94 12.11
CA GLY A 579 -5.38 3.54 13.08
C GLY A 579 -4.78 2.95 14.35
N VAL A 580 -5.27 3.41 15.51
CA VAL A 580 -4.94 2.82 16.80
C VAL A 580 -5.74 1.53 16.95
N GLN A 581 -5.05 0.39 16.97
CA GLN A 581 -5.67 -0.92 17.04
C GLN A 581 -6.06 -1.22 18.49
N VAL A 582 -7.19 -0.70 18.93
CA VAL A 582 -7.55 -0.67 20.36
C VAL A 582 -7.84 -2.06 20.91
N GLU A 583 -7.41 -2.32 22.15
CA GLU A 583 -7.67 -3.59 22.86
C GLU A 583 -9.09 -3.68 23.42
N ALA A 584 -9.69 -2.52 23.70
CA ALA A 584 -11.07 -2.35 24.12
C ALA A 584 -11.51 -0.91 23.84
N ALA A 585 -12.80 -0.72 23.59
CA ALA A 585 -13.47 0.58 23.55
C ALA A 585 -14.87 0.43 24.14
N ALA A 586 -15.44 1.53 24.62
CA ALA A 586 -16.82 1.58 25.07
C ALA A 586 -17.35 3.01 24.95
N PHE A 587 -18.56 3.17 24.43
CA PHE A 587 -19.18 4.47 24.17
C PHE A 587 -20.43 4.68 25.01
N THR A 588 -20.71 5.94 25.33
CA THR A 588 -22.02 6.37 25.83
C THR A 588 -22.71 7.22 24.79
N GLY A 589 -24.05 7.12 24.74
CA GLY A 589 -24.87 7.83 23.78
C GLY A 589 -24.69 9.35 23.84
N GLY A 590 -24.47 9.96 22.69
CA GLY A 590 -24.46 11.41 22.46
C GLY A 590 -25.81 11.97 22.06
N ALA A 591 -25.78 13.13 21.40
CA ALA A 591 -26.97 13.68 20.74
C ALA A 591 -27.43 12.77 19.60
N ASP A 592 -28.74 12.57 19.46
CA ASP A 592 -29.31 11.76 18.38
C ASP A 592 -29.21 12.51 17.04
N PRO A 593 -28.42 12.02 16.05
CA PRO A 593 -28.25 12.70 14.77
C PRO A 593 -29.57 13.02 14.07
N SER A 594 -30.55 12.11 14.14
CA SER A 594 -31.86 12.24 13.46
C SER A 594 -32.74 13.35 14.03
N THR A 595 -32.33 13.97 15.15
CA THR A 595 -33.03 15.10 15.75
C THR A 595 -32.42 16.46 15.38
N ASN A 596 -31.35 16.47 14.59
CA ASN A 596 -30.69 17.67 14.08
C ASN A 596 -31.52 18.35 12.97
N ASN A 597 -32.50 19.17 13.38
CA ASN A 597 -33.38 19.90 12.45
C ASN A 597 -34.05 19.02 11.37
N PRO A 598 -34.65 17.87 11.70
CA PRO A 598 -35.18 16.95 10.69
C PRO A 598 -36.31 17.56 9.83
N PRO A 599 -36.62 16.94 8.68
CA PRO A 599 -37.80 17.27 7.89
C PRO A 599 -39.07 17.29 8.74
N LYS A 600 -40.03 18.12 8.32
CA LYS A 600 -41.35 18.23 8.96
C LYS A 600 -42.45 17.84 7.98
N PRO A 601 -43.59 17.33 8.46
CA PRO A 601 -44.68 16.96 7.57
C PRO A 601 -45.15 18.16 6.75
N ALA A 602 -45.29 17.98 5.43
CA ALA A 602 -45.84 19.02 4.57
C ALA A 602 -47.34 19.23 4.83
N ASN A 603 -47.77 20.50 4.90
CA ASN A 603 -49.20 20.83 4.88
C ASN A 603 -49.75 20.56 3.48
N ARG A 604 -50.25 19.35 3.22
CA ARG A 604 -50.68 18.92 1.88
C ARG A 604 -51.80 19.76 1.26
N SER A 605 -52.48 20.58 2.05
CA SER A 605 -53.46 21.52 1.53
C SER A 605 -52.85 22.76 0.87
N GLU A 606 -51.57 23.05 1.11
CA GLU A 606 -50.88 24.29 0.73
C GLU A 606 -49.44 24.09 0.24
N GLU A 607 -48.87 22.90 0.47
CA GLU A 607 -47.46 22.60 0.23
C GLU A 607 -47.29 21.26 -0.49
N VAL A 608 -46.27 21.18 -1.35
CA VAL A 608 -45.75 19.96 -1.98
C VAL A 608 -44.35 19.68 -1.41
N ALA A 609 -44.00 18.42 -1.17
CA ALA A 609 -42.66 18.00 -0.75
C ALA A 609 -41.94 17.28 -1.90
N VAL A 610 -40.70 17.66 -2.16
CA VAL A 610 -39.79 16.98 -3.10
C VAL A 610 -38.57 16.54 -2.31
N ALA A 611 -38.15 15.29 -2.47
CA ALA A 611 -36.97 14.75 -1.83
C ALA A 611 -35.95 14.25 -2.85
N THR A 612 -34.70 14.13 -2.41
CA THR A 612 -33.68 13.31 -3.08
C THR A 612 -33.24 12.22 -2.12
N TYR A 613 -33.08 11.00 -2.63
CA TYR A 613 -32.65 9.87 -1.83
C TYR A 613 -31.87 8.86 -2.68
N ASN A 614 -30.56 8.78 -2.46
CA ASN A 614 -29.74 7.64 -2.83
C ASN A 614 -30.09 6.45 -1.91
N VAL A 615 -30.61 5.36 -2.46
CA VAL A 615 -31.09 4.20 -1.67
C VAL A 615 -30.04 3.09 -1.52
N GLU A 616 -28.78 3.38 -1.89
CA GLU A 616 -27.59 2.52 -1.79
C GLU A 616 -27.78 1.09 -2.32
N ASN A 617 -27.50 0.89 -3.60
CA ASN A 617 -27.54 -0.40 -4.28
C ASN A 617 -28.84 -1.18 -4.01
N LEU A 618 -30.01 -0.56 -4.24
CA LEU A 618 -31.29 -1.26 -4.07
C LEU A 618 -31.53 -2.23 -5.24
N TYR A 619 -30.81 -3.35 -5.19
CA TYR A 619 -31.00 -4.54 -5.98
C TYR A 619 -31.95 -5.50 -5.27
N ASP A 620 -32.75 -6.20 -6.04
CA ASP A 620 -33.54 -7.31 -5.53
C ASP A 620 -32.79 -8.65 -5.63
N TYR A 621 -33.42 -9.73 -5.16
CA TYR A 621 -32.81 -11.06 -5.12
C TYR A 621 -33.09 -11.90 -6.37
N ARG A 622 -33.85 -11.37 -7.34
CA ARG A 622 -34.22 -12.06 -8.58
C ARG A 622 -33.07 -11.93 -9.60
N ASP A 623 -33.10 -12.78 -10.60
CA ASP A 623 -32.17 -12.78 -11.73
C ASP A 623 -32.91 -12.18 -12.92
N ASP A 624 -32.44 -11.06 -13.46
CA ASP A 624 -32.86 -10.52 -14.74
C ASP A 624 -32.23 -11.39 -15.84
N PRO A 625 -32.99 -12.23 -16.56
CA PRO A 625 -32.44 -13.04 -17.63
C PRO A 625 -31.88 -12.21 -18.81
N PHE A 626 -32.06 -10.89 -18.79
CA PHE A 626 -31.55 -9.95 -19.79
C PHE A 626 -30.29 -9.19 -19.32
N ASP A 627 -29.87 -9.34 -18.05
CA ASP A 627 -28.60 -8.83 -17.52
C ASP A 627 -27.69 -9.98 -17.01
N GLY A 628 -26.38 -9.77 -17.09
CA GLY A 628 -25.35 -10.71 -16.69
C GLY A 628 -24.61 -10.33 -15.42
N CYS A 629 -25.05 -9.32 -14.66
CA CYS A 629 -24.33 -8.84 -13.48
C CYS A 629 -25.18 -8.30 -12.33
N ASP A 630 -26.42 -8.73 -12.25
CA ASP A 630 -27.45 -8.33 -11.28
C ASP A 630 -27.81 -9.44 -10.29
N PHE A 631 -27.40 -10.68 -10.56
CA PHE A 631 -27.62 -11.83 -9.69
C PHE A 631 -26.33 -12.60 -9.37
N ALA A 632 -26.22 -13.12 -8.13
CA ALA A 632 -25.01 -13.80 -7.66
C ALA A 632 -24.59 -15.02 -8.53
N GLY A 633 -25.52 -15.58 -9.32
CA GLY A 633 -25.29 -16.68 -10.25
C GLY A 633 -24.79 -16.29 -11.64
N ASN A 634 -24.82 -15.01 -12.04
CA ASN A 634 -24.39 -14.63 -13.39
C ASN A 634 -22.86 -14.71 -13.55
N ALA A 635 -22.41 -14.81 -14.80
CA ALA A 635 -20.99 -14.87 -15.15
C ALA A 635 -20.28 -13.51 -15.17
N GLY A 636 -21.02 -12.40 -15.09
CA GLY A 636 -20.52 -11.04 -15.29
C GLY A 636 -20.96 -10.43 -16.62
N CYS A 637 -21.09 -9.11 -16.64
CA CYS A 637 -21.37 -8.29 -17.82
C CYS A 637 -20.09 -7.53 -18.25
N THR A 638 -20.19 -6.65 -19.25
CA THR A 638 -18.99 -5.98 -19.78
C THR A 638 -18.39 -5.03 -18.74
N GLY A 639 -17.20 -5.37 -18.24
CA GLY A 639 -16.48 -4.55 -17.26
C GLY A 639 -16.78 -4.91 -15.79
N VAL A 640 -17.70 -5.83 -15.53
CA VAL A 640 -18.14 -6.23 -14.18
C VAL A 640 -18.06 -7.74 -14.04
N ARG A 641 -17.55 -8.24 -12.90
CA ARG A 641 -17.32 -9.68 -12.67
C ARG A 641 -17.76 -10.05 -11.25
N PRO A 642 -18.25 -11.28 -11.03
CA PRO A 642 -18.60 -11.74 -9.69
C PRO A 642 -17.36 -11.89 -8.78
N PRO A 643 -17.51 -11.83 -7.45
CA PRO A 643 -18.76 -11.63 -6.72
C PRO A 643 -19.30 -10.20 -6.85
N PHE A 644 -20.62 -10.07 -6.93
CA PHE A 644 -21.32 -8.79 -6.92
C PHE A 644 -21.67 -8.45 -5.47
N ASP A 645 -20.98 -7.48 -4.89
CA ASP A 645 -21.14 -7.04 -3.49
C ASP A 645 -22.32 -6.09 -3.28
N TYR A 646 -22.94 -5.62 -4.37
CA TYR A 646 -24.14 -4.79 -4.39
C TYR A 646 -25.44 -5.60 -4.51
N VAL A 647 -25.37 -6.92 -4.72
CA VAL A 647 -26.54 -7.81 -4.79
C VAL A 647 -26.83 -8.37 -3.40
N PRO A 648 -28.08 -8.35 -2.91
CA PRO A 648 -28.41 -8.88 -1.59
C PRO A 648 -28.07 -10.37 -1.48
N GLY A 649 -27.55 -10.79 -0.32
CA GLY A 649 -27.19 -12.18 -0.07
C GLY A 649 -28.39 -13.12 0.05
N SER A 650 -29.58 -12.57 0.32
CA SER A 650 -30.83 -13.32 0.40
C SER A 650 -32.07 -12.45 0.17
N GLU A 651 -33.19 -13.08 -0.21
CA GLU A 651 -34.51 -12.44 -0.24
C GLU A 651 -34.89 -11.79 1.11
N GLN A 652 -34.49 -12.38 2.24
CA GLN A 652 -34.78 -11.83 3.56
C GLN A 652 -34.09 -10.48 3.77
N GLU A 653 -32.79 -10.40 3.42
CA GLU A 653 -31.99 -9.17 3.52
C GLU A 653 -32.58 -8.06 2.64
N TYR A 654 -32.97 -8.38 1.40
CA TYR A 654 -33.67 -7.46 0.52
C TYR A 654 -34.99 -6.95 1.14
N ARG A 655 -35.81 -7.83 1.72
CA ARG A 655 -37.08 -7.44 2.36
C ARG A 655 -36.88 -6.59 3.62
N GLU A 656 -35.83 -6.85 4.39
CA GLU A 656 -35.45 -6.03 5.54
C GLU A 656 -35.02 -4.63 5.11
N GLN A 657 -34.22 -4.53 4.04
CA GLN A 657 -33.82 -3.25 3.45
C GLN A 657 -35.03 -2.46 2.92
N LEU A 658 -35.95 -3.10 2.20
CA LEU A 658 -37.20 -2.46 1.75
C LEU A 658 -38.05 -1.95 2.91
N ALA A 659 -38.17 -2.73 3.99
CA ALA A 659 -38.93 -2.34 5.16
C ALA A 659 -38.30 -1.13 5.87
N ALA A 660 -36.97 -1.07 5.95
CA ALA A 660 -36.25 0.05 6.53
C ALA A 660 -36.40 1.32 5.69
N LEU A 661 -36.17 1.26 4.38
CA LEU A 661 -36.37 2.38 3.47
C LEU A 661 -37.83 2.88 3.47
N ALA A 662 -38.80 1.97 3.50
CA ALA A 662 -40.23 2.32 3.60
C ALA A 662 -40.56 3.03 4.92
N ASP A 663 -40.02 2.57 6.05
CA ASP A 663 -40.16 3.25 7.34
C ASP A 663 -39.56 4.66 7.30
N GLN A 664 -38.33 4.82 6.78
CA GLN A 664 -37.73 6.15 6.68
C GLN A 664 -38.53 7.10 5.77
N ILE A 665 -39.02 6.61 4.62
CA ILE A 665 -39.85 7.41 3.70
C ILE A 665 -41.17 7.83 4.36
N THR A 666 -41.78 6.97 5.17
CA THR A 666 -43.07 7.27 5.81
C THR A 666 -42.92 8.09 7.09
N THR A 667 -41.98 7.73 7.95
CA THR A 667 -41.78 8.27 9.29
C THR A 667 -40.92 9.52 9.28
N ASP A 668 -39.71 9.46 8.71
CA ASP A 668 -38.72 10.56 8.82
C ASP A 668 -38.85 11.60 7.70
N LEU A 669 -39.10 11.15 6.47
CA LEU A 669 -39.29 12.01 5.31
C LEU A 669 -40.74 12.50 5.17
N HIS A 670 -41.67 11.91 5.93
CA HIS A 670 -43.09 12.23 5.95
C HIS A 670 -43.78 12.10 4.57
N SER A 671 -43.42 11.05 3.83
CA SER A 671 -43.94 10.64 2.53
C SER A 671 -43.91 11.74 1.45
N PRO A 672 -42.74 12.22 0.99
CA PRO A 672 -42.62 13.30 0.00
C PRO A 672 -43.50 13.07 -1.24
N ASP A 673 -44.08 14.12 -1.83
CA ASP A 673 -44.95 13.96 -3.00
C ASP A 673 -44.19 13.44 -4.24
N LEU A 674 -42.91 13.78 -4.34
CA LEU A 674 -41.96 13.30 -5.36
C LEU A 674 -40.62 13.01 -4.69
N ILE A 675 -39.98 11.90 -5.03
CA ILE A 675 -38.64 11.50 -4.59
C ILE A 675 -37.81 11.27 -5.86
N LEU A 676 -36.69 11.98 -5.96
CA LEU A 676 -35.63 11.74 -6.93
C LEU A 676 -34.77 10.61 -6.35
N VAL A 677 -34.79 9.44 -6.96
CA VAL A 677 -34.10 8.24 -6.46
C VAL A 677 -32.80 8.02 -7.24
N GLN A 678 -31.74 7.61 -6.54
CA GLN A 678 -30.46 7.16 -7.11
C GLN A 678 -30.11 5.78 -6.55
N GLU A 679 -29.23 5.04 -7.25
CA GLU A 679 -28.76 3.70 -6.85
C GLU A 679 -29.90 2.65 -6.77
N ALA A 680 -30.88 2.75 -7.67
CA ALA A 680 -31.88 1.70 -7.86
C ALA A 680 -31.49 0.79 -9.02
N GLU A 681 -31.88 -0.48 -8.93
CA GLU A 681 -31.76 -1.45 -10.02
C GLU A 681 -32.74 -1.16 -11.17
N ASP A 682 -32.31 -1.37 -12.41
CA ASP A 682 -33.07 -1.14 -13.64
C ASP A 682 -33.89 -2.36 -14.12
N GLN A 683 -33.92 -3.44 -13.34
CA GLN A 683 -34.70 -4.65 -13.63
C GLN A 683 -36.19 -4.31 -13.80
N ASP A 684 -36.79 -4.82 -14.89
CA ASP A 684 -38.21 -4.67 -15.22
C ASP A 684 -38.70 -5.94 -15.93
N ILE A 685 -38.90 -6.98 -15.13
CA ILE A 685 -39.44 -8.27 -15.55
C ILE A 685 -40.77 -8.61 -14.85
N CYS A 686 -41.23 -7.75 -13.94
CA CYS A 686 -42.48 -7.91 -13.20
C CYS A 686 -43.51 -6.84 -13.55
N SER A 687 -44.73 -7.04 -13.05
CA SER A 687 -45.74 -5.99 -13.07
C SER A 687 -46.58 -6.01 -11.80
N VAL A 688 -47.02 -4.84 -11.35
CA VAL A 688 -47.84 -4.72 -10.14
C VAL A 688 -49.24 -5.30 -10.38
N SER A 689 -49.62 -6.28 -9.54
CA SER A 689 -50.96 -6.87 -9.52
C SER A 689 -51.51 -6.88 -8.10
N GLY A 690 -52.39 -5.92 -7.80
CA GLY A 690 -52.95 -5.76 -6.46
C GLY A 690 -51.90 -5.21 -5.49
N THR A 691 -51.41 -6.05 -4.57
CA THR A 691 -50.43 -5.68 -3.53
C THR A 691 -49.08 -6.37 -3.69
N GLU A 692 -48.85 -7.02 -4.82
CA GLU A 692 -47.65 -7.83 -5.09
C GLU A 692 -47.16 -7.57 -6.51
N LEU A 693 -45.86 -7.83 -6.75
CA LEU A 693 -45.29 -7.94 -8.08
C LEU A 693 -45.49 -9.35 -8.63
N VAL A 694 -45.92 -9.45 -9.88
CA VAL A 694 -46.04 -10.71 -10.61
C VAL A 694 -44.98 -10.73 -11.71
N CYS A 695 -43.95 -11.56 -11.52
CA CYS A 695 -42.79 -11.62 -12.38
C CYS A 695 -42.93 -12.64 -13.52
N GLY A 696 -42.33 -12.32 -14.66
CA GLY A 696 -42.31 -13.15 -15.86
C GLY A 696 -40.92 -13.24 -16.48
N SER A 697 -40.89 -13.42 -17.81
CA SER A 697 -39.67 -13.47 -18.61
C SER A 697 -39.75 -12.47 -19.76
N THR A 698 -40.45 -11.36 -19.55
CA THR A 698 -40.63 -10.30 -20.54
C THR A 698 -39.73 -9.16 -20.16
N ASP A 699 -38.82 -8.83 -21.05
CA ASP A 699 -37.96 -7.67 -20.93
C ASP A 699 -38.81 -6.40 -21.00
N ASN A 700 -38.63 -5.47 -20.04
CA ASN A 700 -39.41 -4.23 -19.92
C ASN A 700 -40.93 -4.51 -19.83
N ALA A 701 -41.34 -5.27 -18.81
CA ALA A 701 -42.68 -5.82 -18.64
C ALA A 701 -43.77 -4.75 -18.48
N ASP A 702 -43.57 -3.75 -17.63
CA ASP A 702 -44.50 -2.62 -17.46
C ASP A 702 -43.87 -1.22 -17.56
N GLY A 703 -42.55 -1.14 -17.79
CA GLY A 703 -41.82 0.12 -17.96
C GLY A 703 -41.48 0.79 -16.63
N ALA A 704 -41.53 0.07 -15.51
CA ALA A 704 -41.14 0.56 -14.19
C ALA A 704 -40.12 -0.36 -13.52
N PRO A 705 -39.18 0.19 -12.72
CA PRO A 705 -38.12 -0.61 -12.12
C PRO A 705 -38.66 -1.39 -10.92
N ASP A 706 -38.51 -2.72 -10.95
CA ASP A 706 -39.14 -3.68 -10.04
C ASP A 706 -38.77 -3.43 -8.56
N SER A 707 -37.50 -3.13 -8.28
CA SER A 707 -37.02 -2.81 -6.94
C SER A 707 -37.74 -1.60 -6.31
N LEU A 708 -38.02 -0.56 -7.10
CA LEU A 708 -38.80 0.61 -6.64
C LEU A 708 -40.31 0.36 -6.62
N GLN A 709 -40.83 -0.55 -7.46
CA GLN A 709 -42.22 -0.98 -7.35
C GLN A 709 -42.44 -1.75 -6.03
N ASP A 710 -41.52 -2.64 -5.67
CA ASP A 710 -41.50 -3.30 -4.36
C ASP A 710 -41.41 -2.29 -3.22
N LEU A 711 -40.54 -1.28 -3.31
CA LEU A 711 -40.46 -0.21 -2.31
C LEU A 711 -41.78 0.58 -2.20
N ALA A 712 -42.45 0.89 -3.31
CA ALA A 712 -43.75 1.55 -3.31
C ALA A 712 -44.84 0.70 -2.61
N LEU A 713 -44.81 -0.62 -2.81
CA LEU A 713 -45.69 -1.56 -2.12
C LEU A 713 -45.36 -1.63 -0.62
N ALA A 714 -44.07 -1.67 -0.25
CA ALA A 714 -43.59 -1.67 1.13
C ALA A 714 -44.01 -0.38 1.87
N ILE A 715 -43.89 0.79 1.23
CA ILE A 715 -44.39 2.07 1.76
C ILE A 715 -45.88 1.99 2.07
N THR A 716 -46.68 1.43 1.15
CA THR A 716 -48.13 1.28 1.34
C THR A 716 -48.43 0.31 2.49
N ALA A 717 -47.68 -0.80 2.58
CA ALA A 717 -47.81 -1.78 3.67
C ALA A 717 -47.43 -1.20 5.04
N ALA A 718 -46.48 -0.27 5.08
CA ALA A 718 -46.09 0.49 6.27
C ALA A 718 -47.13 1.57 6.66
N GLY A 719 -48.21 1.74 5.91
CA GLY A 719 -49.27 2.73 6.17
C GLY A 719 -49.05 4.08 5.49
N GLY A 720 -48.05 4.18 4.61
CA GLY A 720 -47.82 5.31 3.72
C GLY A 720 -48.86 5.41 2.59
N PRO A 721 -48.81 6.50 1.80
CA PRO A 721 -49.65 6.66 0.61
C PRO A 721 -49.15 5.74 -0.53
N ALA A 722 -50.01 5.50 -1.52
CA ALA A 722 -49.62 4.75 -2.71
C ALA A 722 -48.64 5.56 -3.59
N TYR A 723 -47.46 4.99 -3.83
CA TYR A 723 -46.47 5.50 -4.76
C TYR A 723 -46.52 4.76 -6.10
N GLN A 724 -46.02 5.42 -7.13
CA GLN A 724 -45.68 4.80 -8.40
C GLN A 724 -44.20 5.09 -8.71
N ALA A 725 -43.50 4.08 -9.22
CA ALA A 725 -42.14 4.21 -9.73
C ALA A 725 -42.15 4.57 -11.21
N ALA A 726 -41.15 5.34 -11.65
CA ALA A 726 -40.95 5.61 -13.07
C ALA A 726 -39.50 5.97 -13.38
N TYR A 727 -39.05 5.54 -14.56
CA TYR A 727 -37.73 5.78 -15.10
C TYR A 727 -37.74 5.60 -16.62
N ASP A 728 -36.60 5.87 -17.24
CA ASP A 728 -36.24 5.43 -18.57
C ASP A 728 -35.04 4.48 -18.43
N ARG A 729 -35.26 3.20 -18.71
CA ARG A 729 -34.26 2.14 -18.55
C ARG A 729 -32.96 2.42 -19.30
N THR A 730 -33.02 3.14 -20.42
CA THR A 730 -31.82 3.46 -21.21
C THR A 730 -30.81 4.37 -20.49
N GLY A 731 -31.18 4.90 -19.32
CA GLY A 731 -30.30 5.68 -18.46
C GLY A 731 -29.45 4.89 -17.47
N ALA A 732 -29.61 3.57 -17.37
CA ALA A 732 -28.84 2.73 -16.47
C ALA A 732 -27.36 2.59 -16.88
N ASP A 733 -26.47 2.37 -15.90
CA ASP A 733 -25.08 2.00 -16.18
C ASP A 733 -24.93 0.51 -16.53
N ALA A 734 -23.69 0.09 -16.80
CA ALA A 734 -23.41 -1.29 -17.19
C ALA A 734 -23.72 -2.35 -16.11
N ARG A 735 -23.95 -1.96 -14.84
CA ARG A 735 -24.35 -2.85 -13.75
C ARG A 735 -25.88 -2.92 -13.59
N GLY A 736 -26.63 -2.11 -14.33
CA GLY A 736 -28.07 -1.92 -14.11
C GLY A 736 -28.41 -0.86 -13.07
N ILE A 737 -27.44 -0.07 -12.57
CA ILE A 737 -27.77 1.04 -11.65
C ILE A 737 -28.34 2.22 -12.42
N THR A 738 -29.48 2.74 -11.96
CA THR A 738 -30.17 3.87 -12.57
C THR A 738 -30.64 4.90 -11.56
N ALA A 739 -30.84 6.13 -12.05
CA ALA A 739 -31.65 7.11 -11.36
C ALA A 739 -33.11 6.91 -11.74
N ALA A 740 -34.05 7.32 -10.88
CA ALA A 740 -35.48 7.12 -11.10
C ALA A 740 -36.33 8.11 -10.29
N PHE A 741 -37.64 7.91 -10.32
CA PHE A 741 -38.60 8.65 -9.50
C PHE A 741 -39.55 7.72 -8.74
N LEU A 742 -39.87 8.11 -7.52
CA LEU A 742 -41.06 7.64 -6.80
C LEU A 742 -41.99 8.84 -6.57
N PHE A 743 -43.27 8.72 -6.91
CA PHE A 743 -44.24 9.80 -6.69
C PHE A 743 -45.58 9.32 -6.19
N ARG A 744 -46.24 10.14 -5.36
CA ARG A 744 -47.54 9.84 -4.78
C ARG A 744 -48.66 9.96 -5.80
N THR A 745 -49.39 8.86 -6.01
CA THR A 745 -50.44 8.77 -7.05
C THR A 745 -51.71 9.57 -6.72
N ASP A 746 -51.93 9.93 -5.44
CA ASP A 746 -53.08 10.75 -5.02
C ASP A 746 -52.91 12.25 -5.35
N ARG A 747 -51.72 12.64 -5.83
CA ARG A 747 -51.37 14.05 -6.07
C ARG A 747 -50.55 14.33 -7.32
N VAL A 748 -49.66 13.42 -7.69
CA VAL A 748 -48.68 13.59 -8.75
C VAL A 748 -48.93 12.55 -9.84
N SER A 749 -48.84 12.96 -11.10
CA SER A 749 -48.93 12.08 -12.25
C SER A 749 -47.97 12.53 -13.35
N LEU A 750 -47.42 11.60 -14.12
CA LEU A 750 -46.62 11.94 -15.31
C LEU A 750 -47.51 12.49 -16.44
N ALA A 751 -47.02 13.51 -17.14
CA ALA A 751 -47.64 13.97 -18.37
C ALA A 751 -47.40 12.96 -19.50
N ALA A 752 -48.41 12.71 -20.34
CA ALA A 752 -48.23 11.83 -21.49
C ALA A 752 -47.22 12.45 -22.48
N PRO A 753 -46.16 11.73 -22.88
CA PRO A 753 -45.22 12.23 -23.87
C PRO A 753 -45.88 12.26 -25.25
N THR A 754 -45.48 13.23 -26.08
CA THR A 754 -45.92 13.30 -27.48
C THR A 754 -44.71 13.51 -28.36
N ALA A 755 -44.73 13.01 -29.60
CA ALA A 755 -43.60 13.13 -30.51
C ALA A 755 -43.16 14.59 -30.78
N GLY A 756 -44.08 15.56 -30.63
CA GLY A 756 -43.81 16.99 -30.78
C GLY A 756 -43.50 17.73 -29.48
N ASP A 757 -43.43 17.06 -28.32
CA ASP A 757 -42.97 17.71 -27.08
C ASP A 757 -41.50 18.13 -27.24
N PRO A 758 -41.12 19.38 -26.91
CA PRO A 758 -39.79 19.91 -27.17
C PRO A 758 -38.67 19.26 -26.35
N LEU A 759 -38.99 18.50 -25.29
CA LEU A 759 -38.00 17.78 -24.48
C LEU A 759 -38.26 16.26 -24.52
N LEU A 760 -39.52 15.85 -24.38
CA LEU A 760 -39.93 14.46 -24.27
C LEU A 760 -40.26 13.80 -25.63
N GLY A 761 -40.31 14.59 -26.71
CA GLY A 761 -40.63 14.13 -28.06
C GLY A 761 -39.41 13.60 -28.82
N SER A 762 -39.59 13.32 -30.11
CA SER A 762 -38.57 12.60 -30.91
C SER A 762 -37.40 13.46 -31.38
N ALA A 763 -37.44 14.76 -31.11
CA ALA A 763 -36.39 15.71 -31.44
C ALA A 763 -36.23 16.75 -30.31
N PRO A 764 -35.61 16.35 -29.18
CA PRO A 764 -35.40 17.27 -28.06
C PRO A 764 -34.61 18.51 -28.46
N THR A 765 -34.99 19.65 -27.89
CA THR A 765 -34.42 20.98 -28.17
C THR A 765 -33.22 21.32 -27.29
N VAL A 766 -32.64 20.33 -26.59
CA VAL A 766 -31.46 20.51 -25.73
C VAL A 766 -30.23 20.82 -26.57
N GLU A 767 -29.78 22.08 -26.53
CA GLU A 767 -28.57 22.52 -27.21
C GLU A 767 -27.33 22.26 -26.34
N TYR A 768 -26.58 21.21 -26.69
CA TYR A 768 -25.34 20.85 -26.02
C TYR A 768 -24.20 20.66 -27.03
N ARG A 769 -22.94 20.78 -26.55
CA ARG A 769 -21.74 20.79 -27.40
C ARG A 769 -21.32 19.41 -27.93
N GLY A 770 -21.68 18.34 -27.23
CA GLY A 770 -21.47 16.95 -27.66
C GLY A 770 -22.62 16.41 -28.53
N ALA A 771 -22.35 15.39 -29.34
CA ALA A 771 -23.36 14.75 -30.18
C ALA A 771 -24.40 14.00 -29.30
N ALA A 772 -25.69 14.24 -29.54
CA ALA A 772 -26.77 13.54 -28.85
C ALA A 772 -26.74 12.03 -29.11
N LEU A 773 -27.08 11.23 -28.09
CA LEU A 773 -27.18 9.78 -28.26
C LEU A 773 -28.49 9.40 -28.98
N PRO A 774 -28.53 8.27 -29.72
CA PRO A 774 -29.73 7.84 -30.46
C PRO A 774 -30.99 7.70 -29.60
N GLY A 775 -30.86 7.24 -28.34
CA GLY A 775 -31.99 7.09 -27.40
C GLY A 775 -32.71 8.40 -27.07
N ASN A 776 -32.06 9.56 -27.28
CA ASN A 776 -32.72 10.86 -27.12
C ASN A 776 -33.91 11.04 -28.10
N ALA A 777 -34.04 10.24 -29.17
CA ALA A 777 -35.16 10.27 -30.10
C ALA A 777 -36.42 9.52 -29.60
N ASP A 778 -36.33 8.79 -28.48
CA ASP A 778 -37.44 8.01 -27.94
C ASP A 778 -38.51 8.93 -27.32
N VAL A 779 -39.79 8.62 -27.54
CA VAL A 779 -40.91 9.44 -27.06
C VAL A 779 -41.39 8.88 -25.73
N GLN A 780 -40.89 9.42 -24.62
CA GLN A 780 -41.13 8.87 -23.29
C GLN A 780 -41.13 9.91 -22.17
N ASN A 781 -41.71 9.54 -21.02
CA ASN A 781 -41.69 10.31 -19.80
C ASN A 781 -41.74 9.34 -18.59
N PRO A 782 -40.71 9.28 -17.75
CA PRO A 782 -39.45 10.03 -17.80
C PRO A 782 -38.61 9.75 -19.05
N LYS A 783 -37.56 10.55 -19.25
CA LYS A 783 -36.66 10.42 -20.39
C LYS A 783 -35.21 10.63 -20.00
N ALA A 784 -34.38 9.68 -20.36
CA ALA A 784 -32.93 9.78 -20.31
C ALA A 784 -32.43 10.64 -21.46
N LEU A 785 -31.69 11.70 -21.13
CA LEU A 785 -31.05 12.58 -22.11
C LEU A 785 -29.55 12.56 -21.91
N ASN A 786 -28.80 12.19 -22.95
CA ASN A 786 -27.34 12.10 -22.86
C ASN A 786 -26.67 12.50 -24.19
N ALA A 787 -25.35 12.68 -24.16
CA ALA A 787 -24.52 12.96 -25.31
C ALA A 787 -23.14 12.30 -25.18
N VAL A 788 -22.43 12.21 -26.29
CA VAL A 788 -21.00 11.86 -26.29
C VAL A 788 -20.22 12.90 -25.51
N LEU A 789 -19.30 12.47 -24.66
CA LEU A 789 -18.41 13.36 -23.91
C LEU A 789 -17.54 14.13 -24.92
N PRO A 790 -17.50 15.48 -24.90
CA PRO A 790 -16.71 16.25 -25.84
C PRO A 790 -15.20 15.93 -25.75
N ASP A 791 -14.51 15.89 -26.89
CA ASP A 791 -13.10 15.45 -26.97
C ASP A 791 -12.12 16.40 -26.26
N ASP A 792 -12.53 17.64 -26.02
CA ASP A 792 -11.74 18.70 -25.37
C ASP A 792 -11.97 18.78 -23.84
N VAL A 793 -12.75 17.87 -23.26
CA VAL A 793 -12.93 17.77 -21.80
C VAL A 793 -11.62 17.39 -21.13
N ASP A 794 -11.29 18.08 -20.04
CA ASP A 794 -10.15 17.70 -19.21
C ASP A 794 -10.42 16.36 -18.51
N THR A 795 -9.62 15.36 -18.87
CA THR A 795 -9.69 14.00 -18.32
C THR A 795 -8.43 13.65 -17.53
N SER A 796 -7.63 14.67 -17.14
CA SER A 796 -6.40 14.51 -16.37
C SER A 796 -6.63 13.86 -15.00
N THR A 797 -7.81 14.07 -14.41
CA THR A 797 -8.26 13.41 -13.18
C THR A 797 -9.01 12.09 -13.45
N GLY A 798 -8.95 11.56 -14.67
CA GLY A 798 -9.70 10.39 -15.12
C GLY A 798 -11.04 10.72 -15.79
N LYS A 799 -11.70 9.69 -16.32
CA LYS A 799 -13.06 9.74 -16.88
C LYS A 799 -13.76 8.40 -16.68
N ASP A 800 -15.07 8.42 -16.73
CA ASP A 800 -15.97 7.27 -16.66
C ASP A 800 -16.75 7.14 -17.97
N GLY A 801 -16.51 6.07 -18.72
CA GLY A 801 -17.11 5.89 -20.04
C GLY A 801 -16.68 6.93 -21.09
N ASN A 802 -17.46 7.03 -22.18
CA ASN A 802 -17.25 7.95 -23.30
C ASN A 802 -18.44 8.90 -23.54
N ASN A 803 -19.47 8.81 -22.71
CA ASN A 803 -20.61 9.70 -22.73
C ASN A 803 -20.47 10.73 -21.61
N VAL A 804 -21.24 11.81 -21.65
CA VAL A 804 -21.27 12.81 -20.56
C VAL A 804 -21.61 12.12 -19.25
N PHE A 805 -22.64 11.26 -19.30
CA PHE A 805 -23.06 10.44 -18.17
C PHE A 805 -22.86 8.96 -18.46
N THR A 806 -22.34 8.22 -17.48
CA THR A 806 -22.49 6.75 -17.41
C THR A 806 -23.88 6.34 -16.93
N ARG A 807 -24.49 7.16 -16.06
CA ARG A 807 -25.89 7.06 -15.63
C ARG A 807 -26.64 8.30 -16.08
N ALA A 808 -27.40 8.19 -17.16
CA ALA A 808 -28.02 9.36 -17.77
C ALA A 808 -29.11 9.95 -16.83
N PRO A 809 -29.26 11.27 -16.80
CA PRO A 809 -30.27 11.91 -15.97
C PRO A 809 -31.68 11.58 -16.44
N GLN A 810 -32.57 11.28 -15.50
CA GLN A 810 -33.98 11.04 -15.76
C GLN A 810 -34.75 12.35 -15.75
N LEU A 811 -35.23 12.81 -16.90
CA LEU A 811 -36.08 14.00 -17.00
C LEU A 811 -37.56 13.61 -16.95
N GLY A 812 -38.27 14.05 -15.90
CA GLY A 812 -39.71 13.85 -15.73
C GLY A 812 -40.51 15.15 -15.84
N LYS A 813 -41.61 15.12 -16.60
CA LYS A 813 -42.63 16.19 -16.61
C LYS A 813 -43.85 15.75 -15.81
N PHE A 814 -44.03 16.34 -14.63
CA PHE A 814 -45.10 15.99 -13.70
C PHE A 814 -46.23 17.00 -13.72
N THR A 815 -47.45 16.50 -13.60
CA THR A 815 -48.64 17.28 -13.25
C THR A 815 -48.90 17.11 -11.76
N VAL A 816 -48.91 18.22 -11.03
CA VAL A 816 -49.06 18.24 -9.57
C VAL A 816 -50.38 18.90 -9.20
N ALA A 817 -51.23 18.20 -8.44
CA ALA A 817 -52.43 18.80 -7.87
C ALA A 817 -52.08 19.74 -6.72
N ALA A 818 -52.69 20.94 -6.69
CA ALA A 818 -52.43 21.95 -5.66
C ALA A 818 -52.68 21.41 -4.23
N ALA A 819 -53.61 20.47 -4.08
CA ALA A 819 -53.80 19.65 -2.89
C ALA A 819 -54.33 18.26 -3.34
N PRO A 820 -54.24 17.21 -2.52
CA PRO A 820 -54.90 15.93 -2.81
C PRO A 820 -56.38 16.12 -3.18
N GLY A 821 -56.80 15.58 -4.32
CA GLY A 821 -58.16 15.75 -4.86
C GLY A 821 -58.47 17.12 -5.49
N SER A 822 -57.53 18.07 -5.53
CA SER A 822 -57.72 19.37 -6.18
C SER A 822 -57.85 19.25 -7.70
N ALA A 823 -58.82 19.98 -8.27
CA ALA A 823 -58.92 20.17 -9.72
C ALA A 823 -57.86 21.14 -10.26
N GLU A 824 -57.35 22.05 -9.43
CA GLU A 824 -56.25 22.95 -9.80
C GLU A 824 -54.92 22.21 -9.77
N ARG A 825 -54.16 22.33 -10.85
CA ARG A 825 -52.90 21.65 -11.11
C ARG A 825 -51.86 22.59 -11.70
N TYR A 826 -50.59 22.22 -11.57
CA TYR A 826 -49.47 22.90 -12.23
C TYR A 826 -48.42 21.89 -12.68
N THR A 827 -47.54 22.32 -13.57
CA THR A 827 -46.43 21.49 -14.05
C THR A 827 -45.21 21.68 -13.17
N LEU A 828 -44.57 20.56 -12.82
CA LEU A 828 -43.25 20.50 -12.19
C LEU A 828 -42.37 19.62 -13.08
N TRP A 829 -41.24 20.16 -13.52
CA TRP A 829 -40.18 19.39 -14.14
C TRP A 829 -39.19 18.95 -13.08
N ALA A 830 -38.78 17.68 -13.13
CA ALA A 830 -37.76 17.15 -12.25
C ALA A 830 -36.69 16.40 -13.05
N ALA A 831 -35.43 16.57 -12.70
CA ALA A 831 -34.33 15.78 -13.22
C ALA A 831 -33.64 15.04 -12.07
N SER A 832 -33.73 13.71 -12.04
CA SER A 832 -32.99 12.84 -11.11
C SER A 832 -31.65 12.49 -11.73
N ASN A 833 -30.55 12.74 -11.03
CA ASN A 833 -29.19 12.60 -11.51
C ASN A 833 -28.38 11.71 -10.58
N HIS A 834 -27.40 11.01 -11.14
CA HIS A 834 -26.36 10.36 -10.37
C HIS A 834 -25.03 10.52 -11.10
N TYR A 835 -24.22 11.49 -10.67
CA TYR A 835 -22.97 11.82 -11.35
C TYR A 835 -21.91 10.74 -11.15
N SER A 836 -20.79 10.90 -11.84
CA SER A 836 -19.65 10.00 -11.68
C SER A 836 -18.99 10.21 -10.30
N SER A 837 -18.71 9.11 -9.59
CA SER A 837 -18.22 9.16 -8.20
C SER A 837 -16.78 9.67 -8.05
N GLY A 838 -16.42 9.99 -6.80
CA GLY A 838 -15.09 10.41 -6.40
C GLY A 838 -14.84 11.91 -6.65
N PRO A 839 -15.10 12.80 -5.66
CA PRO A 839 -15.13 14.26 -5.85
C PRO A 839 -13.81 14.89 -6.35
N ASP A 840 -12.68 14.20 -6.13
CA ASP A 840 -11.35 14.62 -6.59
C ASP A 840 -10.90 13.94 -7.91
N SER A 841 -11.68 12.97 -8.40
CA SER A 841 -11.45 12.26 -9.67
C SER A 841 -12.49 12.66 -10.72
N ARG A 842 -12.26 12.50 -12.02
CA ARG A 842 -13.29 12.77 -13.07
C ARG A 842 -13.90 14.18 -13.03
N VAL A 843 -13.17 15.14 -12.48
CA VAL A 843 -13.65 16.50 -12.21
C VAL A 843 -14.09 17.23 -13.49
N GLY A 844 -13.30 17.14 -14.56
CA GLY A 844 -13.68 17.74 -15.84
C GLY A 844 -14.95 17.12 -16.43
N GLN A 845 -15.16 15.81 -16.24
CA GLN A 845 -16.40 15.16 -16.65
C GLN A 845 -17.60 15.62 -15.81
N ARG A 846 -17.48 15.74 -14.48
CA ARG A 846 -18.59 16.25 -13.64
C ARG A 846 -18.96 17.70 -13.97
N ARG A 847 -17.99 18.54 -14.31
CA ARG A 847 -18.27 19.89 -14.82
C ARG A 847 -19.11 19.84 -16.11
N GLU A 848 -18.84 18.88 -16.99
CA GLU A 848 -19.68 18.66 -18.18
C GLU A 848 -21.05 18.05 -17.87
N GLN A 849 -21.15 17.19 -16.87
CA GLN A 849 -22.44 16.69 -16.37
C GLN A 849 -23.32 17.88 -15.91
N ALA A 850 -22.74 18.84 -15.17
CA ALA A 850 -23.41 20.08 -14.79
C ALA A 850 -23.77 20.96 -15.99
N ALA A 851 -22.88 21.09 -16.98
CA ALA A 851 -23.14 21.85 -18.21
C ALA A 851 -24.28 21.25 -19.06
N TYR A 852 -24.35 19.92 -19.15
CA TYR A 852 -25.46 19.24 -19.83
C TYR A 852 -26.78 19.42 -19.06
N GLY A 853 -26.75 19.31 -17.73
CA GLY A 853 -27.89 19.61 -16.87
C GLY A 853 -28.40 21.04 -17.07
N ALA A 854 -27.50 22.02 -17.13
CA ALA A 854 -27.81 23.42 -17.43
C ALA A 854 -28.46 23.60 -18.82
N ALA A 855 -28.01 22.86 -19.83
CA ALA A 855 -28.63 22.87 -21.16
C ALA A 855 -30.05 22.29 -21.14
N ILE A 856 -30.31 21.21 -20.37
CA ILE A 856 -31.66 20.67 -20.16
C ILE A 856 -32.57 21.73 -19.52
N VAL A 857 -32.11 22.37 -18.43
CA VAL A 857 -32.86 23.42 -17.73
C VAL A 857 -33.20 24.56 -18.69
N THR A 858 -32.21 25.04 -19.45
CA THR A 858 -32.38 26.14 -20.41
C THR A 858 -33.44 25.80 -21.46
N ALA A 859 -33.44 24.58 -21.98
CA ALA A 859 -34.43 24.12 -22.94
C ALA A 859 -35.85 24.00 -22.33
N ILE A 860 -35.96 23.58 -21.06
CA ILE A 860 -37.23 23.59 -20.32
C ILE A 860 -37.78 25.01 -20.21
N GLU A 861 -36.97 25.97 -19.75
CA GLU A 861 -37.40 27.36 -19.57
C GLU A 861 -37.72 28.07 -20.89
N ALA A 862 -37.02 27.72 -21.97
CA ALA A 862 -37.34 28.18 -23.31
C ALA A 862 -38.69 27.63 -23.80
N SER A 863 -39.07 26.41 -23.38
CA SER A 863 -40.36 25.79 -23.74
C SER A 863 -41.54 26.32 -22.93
N ASP A 864 -41.31 26.69 -21.67
CA ASP A 864 -42.32 27.22 -20.76
C ASP A 864 -41.69 28.24 -19.77
N PRO A 865 -41.95 29.55 -19.93
CA PRO A 865 -41.40 30.59 -19.05
C PRO A 865 -41.98 30.56 -17.63
N HIS A 866 -43.00 29.73 -17.37
CA HIS A 866 -43.58 29.51 -16.05
C HIS A 866 -43.19 28.15 -15.44
N ALA A 867 -42.26 27.43 -16.09
CA ALA A 867 -41.76 26.16 -15.62
C ALA A 867 -41.20 26.27 -14.20
N ARG A 868 -41.54 25.28 -13.38
CA ARG A 868 -40.86 25.00 -12.12
C ARG A 868 -39.96 23.82 -12.36
N VAL A 869 -38.68 23.99 -12.07
CA VAL A 869 -37.68 22.97 -12.33
C VAL A 869 -36.98 22.63 -11.02
N VAL A 870 -36.91 21.34 -10.72
CA VAL A 870 -36.01 20.76 -9.73
C VAL A 870 -34.99 19.88 -10.46
N TYR A 871 -33.73 20.01 -10.09
CA TYR A 871 -32.62 19.25 -10.63
C TYR A 871 -31.80 18.76 -9.46
N GLY A 872 -31.65 17.46 -9.28
CA GLY A 872 -30.97 16.97 -8.08
C GLY A 872 -30.63 15.50 -8.13
N GLY A 873 -30.15 15.01 -7.00
CA GLY A 873 -29.59 13.68 -6.82
C GLY A 873 -28.24 13.73 -6.13
N ASP A 874 -27.57 12.58 -6.08
CA ASP A 874 -26.15 12.47 -5.74
C ASP A 874 -25.31 12.99 -6.91
N LEU A 875 -24.79 14.20 -6.77
CA LEU A 875 -23.94 14.80 -7.78
C LEU A 875 -22.45 14.49 -7.55
N ASN A 876 -22.07 13.84 -6.44
CA ASN A 876 -20.68 13.54 -6.12
C ASN A 876 -19.74 14.77 -6.20
N VAL A 877 -20.26 15.95 -5.88
CA VAL A 877 -19.50 17.22 -5.85
C VAL A 877 -19.77 17.91 -4.53
N PHE A 878 -18.74 18.53 -3.93
CA PHE A 878 -18.94 19.38 -2.76
C PHE A 878 -19.65 20.71 -3.09
N PRO A 879 -20.32 21.36 -2.13
CA PRO A 879 -20.87 22.69 -2.32
C PRO A 879 -19.81 23.74 -2.60
N ARG A 880 -20.25 24.86 -3.19
CA ARG A 880 -19.36 25.96 -3.54
C ARG A 880 -18.89 26.76 -2.30
N PRO A 881 -17.61 27.19 -2.23
CA PRO A 881 -16.53 26.86 -3.16
C PRO A 881 -16.13 25.39 -3.05
N ASP A 882 -16.24 24.65 -4.16
CA ASP A 882 -15.89 23.24 -4.23
C ASP A 882 -14.36 23.07 -4.02
N ASP A 883 -13.94 21.88 -3.57
CA ASP A 883 -12.52 21.57 -3.35
C ASP A 883 -11.67 21.85 -4.61
N PRO A 884 -10.43 22.33 -4.42
CA PRO A 884 -9.54 22.63 -5.52
C PRO A 884 -8.88 21.34 -6.00
N ILE A 885 -8.74 21.20 -7.32
CA ILE A 885 -7.85 20.15 -7.85
C ILE A 885 -6.42 20.65 -7.68
N ALA A 886 -5.55 19.82 -7.12
CA ALA A 886 -4.12 20.07 -7.14
C ALA A 886 -3.64 20.03 -8.60
N THR A 887 -3.46 21.20 -9.23
CA THR A 887 -2.70 21.30 -10.49
C THR A 887 -1.21 21.42 -10.16
N ALA A 888 -0.34 21.03 -11.10
CA ALA A 888 1.12 20.96 -10.88
C ALA A 888 1.80 22.28 -10.48
N ALA A 889 1.08 23.41 -10.47
CA ALA A 889 1.62 24.72 -10.11
C ALA A 889 0.83 25.45 -9.01
N ASP A 890 -0.50 25.32 -8.95
CA ASP A 890 -1.34 25.96 -7.92
C ASP A 890 -2.72 25.28 -7.82
N PRO A 891 -3.27 25.07 -6.61
CA PRO A 891 -4.66 24.64 -6.45
C PRO A 891 -5.63 25.78 -6.83
N THR A 892 -6.56 25.51 -7.75
CA THR A 892 -7.67 26.42 -8.08
C THR A 892 -9.01 25.73 -7.81
N PRO A 893 -10.02 26.44 -7.27
CA PRO A 893 -11.35 25.86 -7.07
C PRO A 893 -11.87 25.27 -8.38
N SER A 894 -12.42 24.06 -8.31
CA SER A 894 -12.84 23.29 -9.49
C SER A 894 -14.15 23.82 -10.12
N ASP A 895 -15.01 24.46 -9.31
CA ASP A 895 -16.30 25.05 -9.70
C ASP A 895 -17.12 24.09 -10.59
N GLN A 896 -17.22 22.84 -10.17
CA GLN A 896 -17.80 21.74 -10.94
C GLN A 896 -19.31 21.97 -11.18
N LEU A 897 -20.01 22.50 -10.18
CA LEU A 897 -21.44 22.84 -10.30
C LEU A 897 -21.69 24.22 -10.92
N GLY A 898 -20.63 24.98 -11.25
CA GLY A 898 -20.67 26.33 -11.83
C GLY A 898 -21.69 26.52 -12.95
N PRO A 899 -21.73 25.63 -13.98
CA PRO A 899 -22.67 25.75 -15.10
C PRO A 899 -24.14 25.80 -14.69
N LEU A 900 -24.55 25.10 -13.63
CA LEU A 900 -25.94 25.14 -13.13
C LEU A 900 -26.28 26.52 -12.55
N TYR A 901 -25.36 27.11 -11.78
CA TYR A 901 -25.53 28.46 -11.25
C TYR A 901 -25.56 29.52 -12.36
N GLU A 902 -24.73 29.36 -13.40
CA GLU A 902 -24.69 30.24 -14.57
C GLU A 902 -26.01 30.20 -15.36
N ALA A 903 -26.69 29.04 -15.38
CA ALA A 903 -28.05 28.90 -15.93
C ALA A 903 -29.15 29.46 -15.01
N GLY A 904 -28.81 30.10 -13.90
CA GLY A 904 -29.76 30.74 -12.99
C GLY A 904 -30.42 29.78 -11.99
N MET A 905 -29.94 28.54 -11.88
CA MET A 905 -30.37 27.61 -10.84
C MET A 905 -29.80 28.01 -9.48
N ARG A 906 -30.54 27.69 -8.42
CA ARG A 906 -30.15 27.91 -7.02
C ARG A 906 -30.04 26.58 -6.30
N ASN A 907 -28.91 26.32 -5.66
CA ASN A 907 -28.73 25.14 -4.83
C ASN A 907 -29.42 25.35 -3.48
N LEU A 908 -30.35 24.47 -3.10
CA LEU A 908 -31.06 24.57 -1.82
C LEU A 908 -30.17 24.25 -0.61
N TRP A 909 -28.96 23.74 -0.83
CA TRP A 909 -27.94 23.68 0.22
C TRP A 909 -27.65 25.08 0.79
N ASP A 910 -27.62 26.14 -0.02
CA ASP A 910 -27.40 27.51 0.46
C ASP A 910 -28.51 27.95 1.44
N ASP A 911 -29.77 27.57 1.15
CA ASP A 911 -30.91 27.84 2.03
C ASP A 911 -30.86 26.98 3.31
N LEU A 912 -30.41 25.72 3.22
CA LEU A 912 -30.22 24.83 4.37
C LEU A 912 -29.10 25.34 5.28
N LEU A 913 -27.96 25.70 4.71
CA LEU A 913 -26.79 26.23 5.42
C LEU A 913 -27.12 27.50 6.20
N ALA A 914 -27.88 28.41 5.57
CA ALA A 914 -28.27 29.67 6.19
C ALA A 914 -29.26 29.48 7.36
N ASP A 915 -30.13 28.49 7.29
CA ASP A 915 -31.20 28.27 8.27
C ASP A 915 -30.80 27.27 9.39
N ALA A 916 -30.03 26.24 9.06
CA ALA A 916 -29.60 25.17 9.97
C ALA A 916 -28.20 24.64 9.59
N PRO A 917 -27.12 25.40 9.84
CA PRO A 917 -25.77 25.06 9.39
C PRO A 917 -25.27 23.71 9.93
N SER A 918 -25.59 23.35 11.17
CA SER A 918 -25.22 22.05 11.75
C SER A 918 -25.83 20.85 11.02
N SER A 919 -26.88 21.06 10.22
CA SER A 919 -27.63 20.05 9.47
C SER A 919 -27.28 20.05 7.98
N ALA A 920 -26.37 20.90 7.51
CA ALA A 920 -26.11 21.11 6.09
C ALA A 920 -25.04 20.15 5.54
N TYR A 921 -25.36 18.85 5.58
CA TYR A 921 -24.56 17.75 5.01
C TYR A 921 -25.50 16.63 4.55
N SER A 922 -24.97 15.69 3.78
CA SER A 922 -25.72 14.50 3.35
C SER A 922 -24.90 13.20 3.37
N TYR A 923 -23.60 13.28 3.68
CA TYR A 923 -22.68 12.16 3.60
C TYR A 923 -21.64 12.24 4.72
N SER A 924 -21.04 11.10 5.08
CA SER A 924 -19.95 11.03 6.04
C SER A 924 -18.89 10.05 5.56
N PHE A 925 -17.68 10.55 5.32
CA PHE A 925 -16.56 9.73 4.84
C PHE A 925 -15.32 10.01 5.67
N GLU A 926 -14.69 8.93 6.14
CA GLU A 926 -13.54 8.98 7.05
C GLU A 926 -13.78 9.86 8.30
N GLY A 927 -15.03 9.94 8.78
CA GLY A 927 -15.41 10.79 9.90
C GLY A 927 -15.38 12.28 9.63
N GLN A 928 -15.59 12.66 8.38
CA GLN A 928 -15.87 14.03 7.98
C GLN A 928 -17.25 14.09 7.37
N ALA A 929 -18.05 15.03 7.84
CA ALA A 929 -19.31 15.41 7.21
C ALA A 929 -19.04 16.03 5.84
N GLN A 930 -19.83 15.65 4.85
CA GLN A 930 -19.73 16.16 3.48
C GLN A 930 -21.14 16.33 2.89
N THR A 931 -21.26 17.20 1.89
CA THR A 931 -22.49 17.30 1.09
C THR A 931 -22.20 16.81 -0.32
N LEU A 932 -22.91 15.77 -0.76
CA LEU A 932 -22.84 15.25 -2.14
C LEU A 932 -24.20 15.25 -2.83
N ASP A 933 -25.27 15.24 -2.03
CA ASP A 933 -26.66 15.29 -2.50
C ASP A 933 -27.12 16.73 -2.60
N HIS A 934 -27.69 17.07 -3.75
CA HIS A 934 -28.14 18.42 -4.03
C HIS A 934 -29.55 18.45 -4.60
N LEU A 935 -30.24 19.54 -4.27
CA LEU A 935 -31.47 19.97 -4.94
C LEU A 935 -31.25 21.39 -5.47
N PHE A 936 -31.06 21.51 -6.77
CA PHE A 936 -31.12 22.77 -7.48
C PHE A 936 -32.54 23.07 -7.93
N VAL A 937 -32.95 24.34 -7.80
CA VAL A 937 -34.25 24.81 -8.28
C VAL A 937 -34.11 26.10 -9.08
N ASN A 938 -34.96 26.28 -10.08
CA ASN A 938 -35.00 27.55 -10.81
C ASN A 938 -35.68 28.66 -9.98
N GLY A 939 -35.54 29.92 -10.41
CA GLY A 939 -36.07 31.07 -9.68
C GLY A 939 -37.59 31.08 -9.51
N ALA A 940 -38.35 30.37 -10.36
CA ALA A 940 -39.79 30.21 -10.21
C ALA A 940 -40.15 29.31 -9.03
N LEU A 941 -39.49 28.14 -8.91
CA LEU A 941 -39.72 27.21 -7.82
C LEU A 941 -39.10 27.68 -6.50
N HIS A 942 -37.92 28.34 -6.53
CA HIS A 942 -37.29 28.91 -5.33
C HIS A 942 -38.20 29.91 -4.58
N ARG A 943 -38.96 30.75 -5.30
CA ARG A 943 -39.94 31.66 -4.68
C ARG A 943 -41.07 30.94 -3.94
N ASP A 944 -41.34 29.70 -4.32
CA ASP A 944 -42.31 28.84 -3.65
C ASP A 944 -41.69 28.08 -2.47
N LEU A 945 -40.37 28.11 -2.26
CA LEU A 945 -39.69 27.42 -1.16
C LEU A 945 -40.28 27.83 0.20
N VAL A 946 -40.57 26.81 1.02
CA VAL A 946 -40.97 26.95 2.41
C VAL A 946 -39.80 26.57 3.31
N GLN A 947 -39.14 25.45 3.04
CA GLN A 947 -38.04 24.92 3.85
C GLN A 947 -37.30 23.83 3.09
N MET A 948 -36.00 23.68 3.38
CA MET A 948 -35.15 22.55 2.99
C MET A 948 -34.56 21.92 4.27
N ARG A 949 -34.53 20.59 4.40
CA ARG A 949 -33.92 19.85 5.53
C ARG A 949 -33.30 18.52 5.08
N ALA A 950 -32.34 18.03 5.86
CA ALA A 950 -31.77 16.69 5.76
C ALA A 950 -32.23 15.84 6.96
N ALA A 951 -32.43 14.54 6.77
CA ALA A 951 -33.04 13.67 7.80
C ALA A 951 -32.05 13.17 8.87
N HIS A 952 -30.77 12.98 8.54
CA HIS A 952 -29.72 12.49 9.45
C HIS A 952 -30.05 11.14 10.10
N VAL A 953 -30.62 10.25 9.29
CA VAL A 953 -31.03 8.90 9.63
C VAL A 953 -30.05 7.83 9.15
N ASN A 954 -29.04 8.23 8.37
CA ASN A 954 -28.18 7.33 7.60
C ASN A 954 -26.68 7.54 7.89
N ALA A 955 -26.05 8.61 7.39
CA ALA A 955 -24.58 8.74 7.34
C ALA A 955 -23.89 8.76 8.71
N ASP A 956 -24.63 9.06 9.78
CA ASP A 956 -24.13 9.13 11.16
C ASP A 956 -24.31 7.83 11.98
N TRP A 957 -24.90 6.81 11.38
CA TRP A 957 -25.31 5.58 12.04
C TRP A 957 -24.50 4.37 11.55
N PRO A 958 -24.20 3.39 12.41
CA PRO A 958 -23.68 2.10 11.96
C PRO A 958 -24.70 1.35 11.11
N ALA A 959 -24.35 0.99 9.88
CA ALA A 959 -25.24 0.24 8.99
C ALA A 959 -25.57 -1.18 9.49
N ASP A 960 -24.67 -1.80 10.26
CA ASP A 960 -24.81 -3.20 10.71
C ASP A 960 -25.46 -3.36 12.10
N HIS A 961 -25.99 -2.29 12.70
CA HIS A 961 -26.51 -2.32 14.08
C HIS A 961 -28.04 -2.36 14.18
N ALA A 962 -28.62 -3.56 14.14
CA ALA A 962 -30.07 -3.77 14.16
C ALA A 962 -30.86 -3.12 15.32
N ALA A 963 -30.22 -2.75 16.44
CA ALA A 963 -30.90 -2.06 17.54
C ALA A 963 -31.27 -0.60 17.19
N ASP A 964 -30.64 -0.04 16.15
CA ASP A 964 -30.95 1.30 15.64
C ASP A 964 -32.16 1.31 14.68
N GLY A 965 -32.78 0.14 14.43
CA GLY A 965 -34.00 0.03 13.64
C GLY A 965 -33.74 0.26 12.15
N SER A 966 -34.42 1.24 11.55
CA SER A 966 -34.28 1.59 10.14
C SER A 966 -33.10 2.51 9.86
N ARG A 967 -32.29 2.91 10.85
CA ARG A 967 -31.17 3.84 10.66
C ARG A 967 -29.97 3.16 9.98
N GLY A 968 -29.18 3.95 9.25
CA GLY A 968 -27.97 3.44 8.57
C GLY A 968 -28.27 2.53 7.37
N SER A 969 -29.48 2.58 6.81
CA SER A 969 -29.86 1.79 5.63
C SER A 969 -29.29 2.32 4.31
N SER A 970 -28.76 3.53 4.32
CA SER A 970 -27.91 4.05 3.27
C SER A 970 -26.73 4.79 3.90
N ASP A 971 -25.64 4.96 3.17
CA ASP A 971 -24.54 5.86 3.47
C ASP A 971 -24.84 7.34 3.16
N HIS A 972 -25.94 7.62 2.46
CA HIS A 972 -26.43 8.97 2.15
C HIS A 972 -27.66 9.35 2.99
N ASP A 973 -27.69 10.59 3.47
CA ASP A 973 -28.83 11.17 4.16
C ASP A 973 -29.81 11.83 3.19
N PRO A 974 -31.09 11.39 3.19
CA PRO A 974 -32.09 11.97 2.31
C PRO A 974 -32.43 13.41 2.71
N GLN A 975 -32.67 14.22 1.68
CA GLN A 975 -33.04 15.62 1.84
C GLN A 975 -34.46 15.89 1.35
N VAL A 976 -35.20 16.76 2.02
CA VAL A 976 -36.59 17.14 1.71
C VAL A 976 -36.74 18.65 1.62
N ALA A 977 -37.19 19.12 0.46
CA ALA A 977 -37.62 20.48 0.24
C ALA A 977 -39.15 20.56 0.17
N ARG A 978 -39.75 21.48 0.93
CA ARG A 978 -41.18 21.82 0.88
C ARG A 978 -41.39 23.11 0.12
N PHE A 979 -42.34 23.11 -0.80
CA PHE A 979 -42.71 24.26 -1.62
C PHE A 979 -44.20 24.54 -1.54
N ARG A 980 -44.59 25.79 -1.71
CA ARG A 980 -45.99 26.19 -1.78
C ARG A 980 -46.61 25.64 -3.06
N SER A 981 -47.69 24.89 -2.90
CA SER A 981 -48.40 24.25 -4.00
C SER A 981 -49.54 25.09 -4.55
N ARG A 982 -49.89 26.23 -3.93
CA ARG A 982 -50.93 27.16 -4.40
C ARG A 982 -50.31 28.40 -5.03
N ALA A 983 -50.86 28.83 -6.16
CA ALA A 983 -50.51 30.11 -6.75
C ALA A 983 -50.87 31.26 -5.79
N SER A 984 -50.02 32.28 -5.73
CA SER A 984 -50.24 33.44 -4.87
C SER A 984 -50.87 34.59 -5.63
N LEU A 985 -51.84 35.25 -5.01
CA LEU A 985 -52.54 36.42 -5.51
C LEU A 985 -51.98 37.70 -4.87
N SER A 986 -51.71 38.69 -5.70
CA SER A 986 -51.31 40.04 -5.32
C SER A 986 -52.11 41.09 -6.10
N VAL A 987 -52.34 42.26 -5.51
CA VAL A 987 -53.00 43.39 -6.16
C VAL A 987 -52.01 44.55 -6.25
N GLY A 988 -51.81 45.10 -7.45
CA GLY A 988 -50.93 46.24 -7.66
C GLY A 988 -51.59 47.57 -7.30
N ASP A 989 -50.83 48.43 -6.63
CA ASP A 989 -51.17 49.84 -6.44
C ASP A 989 -51.41 50.54 -7.77
N ALA A 990 -52.26 51.57 -7.76
CA ALA A 990 -52.65 52.30 -8.95
C ALA A 990 -52.67 53.82 -8.69
N SER A 991 -52.54 54.61 -9.76
CA SER A 991 -52.72 56.06 -9.68
C SER A 991 -53.40 56.60 -10.93
N VAL A 992 -54.19 57.65 -10.78
CA VAL A 992 -54.79 58.40 -11.88
C VAL A 992 -54.89 59.87 -11.51
N VAL A 993 -54.74 60.76 -12.48
CA VAL A 993 -55.06 62.20 -12.31
C VAL A 993 -56.57 62.37 -12.49
N GLU A 994 -57.25 63.13 -11.64
CA GLU A 994 -58.72 63.25 -11.64
C GLU A 994 -59.28 63.97 -12.89
N GLY A 995 -58.70 65.11 -13.27
CA GLY A 995 -59.13 65.99 -14.35
C GLY A 995 -60.31 66.91 -14.01
N ASP A 996 -60.40 68.07 -14.68
CA ASP A 996 -61.40 69.12 -14.42
C ASP A 996 -62.91 68.71 -14.47
N ARG A 997 -63.23 67.55 -15.08
CA ARG A 997 -64.60 67.06 -15.33
C ARG A 997 -64.63 65.66 -15.92
N GLY A 998 -65.76 64.99 -15.76
CA GLY A 998 -66.05 63.70 -16.41
C GLY A 998 -65.55 62.54 -15.57
N THR A 999 -65.18 61.44 -16.21
CA THR A 999 -64.68 60.26 -15.49
C THR A 999 -63.42 59.68 -16.12
N ARG A 1000 -62.55 59.11 -15.28
CA ARG A 1000 -61.32 58.42 -15.67
C ARG A 1000 -61.20 57.08 -14.93
N PRO A 1001 -60.62 56.03 -15.54
CA PRO A 1001 -60.47 54.74 -14.88
C PRO A 1001 -59.17 54.68 -14.05
N LEU A 1002 -59.30 54.51 -12.74
CA LEU A 1002 -58.22 54.03 -11.87
C LEU A 1002 -58.22 52.50 -11.90
N THR A 1003 -57.21 51.90 -12.55
CA THR A 1003 -57.23 50.45 -12.81
C THR A 1003 -56.28 49.71 -11.88
N TYR A 1004 -56.83 48.91 -10.97
CA TYR A 1004 -56.07 47.97 -10.16
C TYR A 1004 -55.82 46.70 -10.96
N THR A 1005 -54.58 46.19 -10.92
CA THR A 1005 -54.23 44.92 -11.58
C THR A 1005 -54.06 43.85 -10.52
N VAL A 1006 -54.88 42.81 -10.58
CA VAL A 1006 -54.71 41.61 -9.77
C VAL A 1006 -53.84 40.64 -10.56
N THR A 1007 -52.82 40.07 -9.93
CA THR A 1007 -51.87 39.13 -10.53
C THR A 1007 -51.79 37.85 -9.71
N VAL A 1008 -51.63 36.72 -10.39
CA VAL A 1008 -51.31 35.43 -9.78
C VAL A 1008 -49.90 34.97 -10.18
N SER A 1009 -49.20 34.27 -9.29
CA SER A 1009 -47.78 33.92 -9.48
C SER A 1009 -47.47 32.95 -10.61
N ARG A 1010 -48.50 32.29 -11.16
CA ARG A 1010 -48.42 31.39 -12.31
C ARG A 1010 -49.78 31.24 -12.98
N PRO A 1011 -49.85 30.80 -14.24
CA PRO A 1011 -51.10 30.44 -14.89
C PRO A 1011 -51.86 29.38 -14.09
N LEU A 1012 -53.18 29.54 -14.00
CA LEU A 1012 -54.05 28.56 -13.35
C LEU A 1012 -54.56 27.53 -14.37
N SER A 1013 -54.70 26.27 -13.95
CA SER A 1013 -55.28 25.22 -14.80
C SER A 1013 -56.80 25.30 -14.89
N GLN A 1014 -57.44 25.92 -13.90
CA GLN A 1014 -58.88 26.13 -13.83
C GLN A 1014 -59.21 27.63 -13.74
N PRO A 1015 -60.37 28.06 -14.27
CA PRO A 1015 -60.83 29.43 -14.06
C PRO A 1015 -61.15 29.68 -12.59
N VAL A 1016 -60.84 30.88 -12.09
CA VAL A 1016 -61.10 31.28 -10.69
C VAL A 1016 -61.90 32.57 -10.65
N LEU A 1017 -62.93 32.60 -9.79
CA LEU A 1017 -63.73 33.79 -9.52
C LEU A 1017 -63.02 34.67 -8.48
N LEU A 1018 -62.69 35.91 -8.86
CA LEU A 1018 -62.05 36.91 -8.01
C LEU A 1018 -63.07 38.00 -7.67
N CYS A 1019 -63.41 38.16 -6.40
CA CYS A 1019 -64.29 39.22 -5.92
C CYS A 1019 -63.48 40.35 -5.27
N ALA A 1020 -63.77 41.58 -5.67
CA ALA A 1020 -63.10 42.76 -5.14
C ALA A 1020 -64.09 43.83 -4.68
N ALA A 1021 -63.67 44.63 -3.72
CA ALA A 1021 -64.42 45.78 -3.23
C ALA A 1021 -63.48 46.97 -3.00
N THR A 1022 -63.97 48.18 -3.22
CA THR A 1022 -63.22 49.42 -2.91
C THR A 1022 -63.71 50.07 -1.63
N TYR A 1023 -62.79 50.70 -0.90
CA TYR A 1023 -63.13 51.61 0.20
C TYR A 1023 -62.20 52.83 0.18
N GLY A 1024 -62.78 54.01 0.33
CA GLY A 1024 -62.06 55.28 0.40
C GLY A 1024 -61.41 55.46 1.76
N THR A 1025 -60.15 55.91 1.79
CA THR A 1025 -59.47 56.30 3.03
C THR A 1025 -59.41 57.82 3.17
N THR A 1026 -59.10 58.53 2.08
CA THR A 1026 -59.30 59.98 1.99
C THR A 1026 -60.27 60.38 0.88
N ALA A 1027 -60.38 59.58 -0.19
CA ALA A 1027 -61.40 59.78 -1.22
C ALA A 1027 -62.80 59.41 -0.69
N GLN A 1028 -63.81 60.19 -1.03
CA GLN A 1028 -65.21 60.00 -0.68
C GLN A 1028 -65.99 59.28 -1.80
N ALA A 1029 -66.59 58.13 -1.46
CA ALA A 1029 -67.43 57.37 -2.38
C ALA A 1029 -68.63 58.18 -2.88
N GLY A 1030 -68.84 58.19 -4.20
CA GLY A 1030 -69.89 58.91 -4.90
C GLY A 1030 -69.57 60.37 -5.21
N ALA A 1031 -68.54 60.95 -4.57
CA ALA A 1031 -67.99 62.26 -4.91
C ALA A 1031 -66.78 62.08 -5.84
N ASP A 1032 -65.73 61.43 -5.34
CA ASP A 1032 -64.41 61.38 -6.01
C ASP A 1032 -64.24 60.09 -6.81
N TYR A 1033 -64.97 59.03 -6.43
CA TYR A 1033 -64.99 57.76 -7.17
C TYR A 1033 -66.31 57.02 -7.02
N ASP A 1034 -66.64 56.16 -8.00
CA ASP A 1034 -67.75 55.22 -7.89
C ASP A 1034 -67.32 53.96 -7.13
N PRO A 1035 -67.99 53.60 -6.01
CA PRO A 1035 -67.63 52.41 -5.26
C PRO A 1035 -67.80 51.15 -6.11
N TYR A 1036 -66.75 50.34 -6.16
CA TYR A 1036 -66.74 49.04 -6.81
C TYR A 1036 -67.03 47.93 -5.80
N VAL A 1037 -67.99 47.07 -6.10
CA VAL A 1037 -68.17 45.75 -5.47
C VAL A 1037 -68.57 44.79 -6.58
N GLY A 1038 -67.73 43.80 -6.87
CA GLY A 1038 -68.00 42.89 -7.97
C GLY A 1038 -67.01 41.76 -8.10
N CYS A 1039 -67.37 40.75 -8.89
CA CYS A 1039 -66.51 39.62 -9.17
C CYS A 1039 -66.21 39.52 -10.65
N LYS A 1040 -65.00 39.07 -10.97
CA LYS A 1040 -64.55 38.77 -12.33
C LYS A 1040 -63.86 37.41 -12.37
N VAL A 1041 -63.98 36.70 -13.47
CA VAL A 1041 -63.32 35.40 -13.66
C VAL A 1041 -61.95 35.63 -14.26
N LEU A 1042 -60.91 35.15 -13.58
CA LEU A 1042 -59.60 34.91 -14.18
C LEU A 1042 -59.69 33.59 -14.95
N ALA A 1043 -59.60 33.65 -16.28
CA ALA A 1043 -59.68 32.46 -17.11
C ALA A 1043 -58.46 31.54 -16.90
N ALA A 1044 -58.63 30.24 -17.13
CA ALA A 1044 -57.51 29.30 -17.14
C ALA A 1044 -56.42 29.75 -18.13
N GLY A 1045 -55.15 29.57 -17.75
CA GLY A 1045 -53.99 30.01 -18.52
C GLY A 1045 -53.64 31.51 -18.38
N GLN A 1046 -54.48 32.33 -17.73
CA GLN A 1046 -54.19 33.75 -17.50
C GLN A 1046 -53.52 33.98 -16.15
N THR A 1047 -52.71 35.04 -16.06
CA THR A 1047 -52.00 35.43 -14.83
C THR A 1047 -52.44 36.77 -14.26
N SER A 1048 -53.27 37.54 -14.96
CA SER A 1048 -53.69 38.86 -14.49
C SER A 1048 -55.12 39.21 -14.89
N LEU A 1049 -55.73 40.09 -14.08
CA LEU A 1049 -57.08 40.59 -14.27
C LEU A 1049 -57.19 42.05 -13.79
N ALA A 1050 -57.77 42.90 -14.63
CA ALA A 1050 -57.93 44.32 -14.31
C ALA A 1050 -59.28 44.62 -13.62
N PHE A 1051 -59.25 45.46 -12.59
CA PHE A 1051 -60.39 46.01 -11.87
C PHE A 1051 -60.41 47.54 -12.02
N PRO A 1052 -61.11 48.08 -13.05
CA PRO A 1052 -61.24 49.52 -13.24
C PRO A 1052 -62.25 50.09 -12.24
N VAL A 1053 -61.84 51.13 -11.53
CA VAL A 1053 -62.65 51.95 -10.64
C VAL A 1053 -62.82 53.31 -11.28
N THR A 1054 -64.06 53.78 -11.40
CA THR A 1054 -64.35 55.05 -12.05
C THR A 1054 -64.08 56.20 -11.08
N VAL A 1055 -63.07 57.02 -11.39
CA VAL A 1055 -62.76 58.28 -10.69
C VAL A 1055 -63.54 59.41 -11.37
N ARG A 1056 -64.08 60.32 -10.57
CA ARG A 1056 -64.88 61.46 -10.99
C ARG A 1056 -64.01 62.70 -10.92
N GLY A 1057 -63.82 63.35 -12.06
CA GLY A 1057 -63.09 64.60 -12.11
C GLY A 1057 -63.98 65.78 -11.79
N ASP A 1058 -63.48 66.74 -11.04
CA ASP A 1058 -64.13 68.02 -10.79
C ASP A 1058 -63.15 69.21 -10.80
N ARG A 1059 -63.49 70.36 -10.21
CA ARG A 1059 -62.67 71.59 -10.23
C ARG A 1059 -62.29 72.07 -8.83
N LYS A 1060 -62.48 71.20 -7.85
CA LYS A 1060 -62.34 71.53 -6.45
C LYS A 1060 -60.88 71.28 -6.13
N ARG A 1061 -60.20 72.32 -5.65
CA ARG A 1061 -58.85 72.16 -5.13
C ARG A 1061 -58.88 71.35 -3.85
N GLU A 1062 -58.32 70.15 -3.91
CA GLU A 1062 -58.21 69.19 -2.83
C GLU A 1062 -56.73 68.78 -2.63
N ALA A 1063 -56.49 67.68 -1.93
CA ALA A 1063 -55.19 67.05 -1.83
C ALA A 1063 -55.30 65.65 -2.42
N ASP A 1064 -54.19 65.08 -2.90
CA ASP A 1064 -54.17 63.70 -3.41
C ASP A 1064 -54.93 62.73 -2.50
N GLU A 1065 -55.95 62.11 -3.08
CA GLU A 1065 -56.87 61.27 -2.35
C GLU A 1065 -56.57 59.78 -2.54
N LYS A 1066 -57.02 58.96 -1.60
CA LYS A 1066 -56.72 57.54 -1.52
C LYS A 1066 -58.01 56.73 -1.50
N VAL A 1067 -58.14 55.85 -2.47
CA VAL A 1067 -59.15 54.79 -2.54
C VAL A 1067 -58.39 53.46 -2.56
N ASN A 1068 -58.79 52.49 -1.76
CA ASN A 1068 -58.14 51.18 -1.72
C ASN A 1068 -59.02 50.12 -2.36
N LEU A 1069 -58.41 49.08 -2.93
CA LEU A 1069 -59.10 47.88 -3.42
C LEU A 1069 -58.68 46.66 -2.59
N VAL A 1070 -59.65 45.88 -2.12
CA VAL A 1070 -59.44 44.60 -1.46
C VAL A 1070 -60.00 43.46 -2.30
N VAL A 1071 -59.23 42.39 -2.47
CA VAL A 1071 -59.67 41.12 -3.06
C VAL A 1071 -59.90 40.11 -1.94
N ALA A 1072 -61.09 39.49 -1.91
CA ALA A 1072 -61.47 38.54 -0.87
C ALA A 1072 -62.19 37.31 -1.45
N GLY A 1073 -62.20 36.22 -0.67
CA GLY A 1073 -63.01 35.03 -0.97
C GLY A 1073 -62.56 34.27 -2.21
N VAL A 1074 -61.27 33.88 -2.27
CA VAL A 1074 -60.70 33.17 -3.42
C VAL A 1074 -60.27 31.75 -3.04
N PRO A 1075 -61.21 30.78 -2.92
CA PRO A 1075 -60.87 29.38 -2.69
C PRO A 1075 -59.88 28.91 -3.74
N GLY A 1076 -58.78 28.29 -3.31
CA GLY A 1076 -57.79 27.73 -4.23
C GLY A 1076 -56.47 28.50 -4.30
N LEU A 1077 -56.48 29.81 -4.03
CA LEU A 1077 -55.30 30.68 -4.10
C LEU A 1077 -54.77 31.04 -2.72
N ARG A 1078 -53.46 31.32 -2.63
CA ARG A 1078 -52.83 31.93 -1.47
C ARG A 1078 -52.92 33.45 -1.61
N LEU A 1079 -53.44 34.16 -0.61
CA LEU A 1079 -53.44 35.62 -0.61
C LEU A 1079 -52.08 36.13 -0.12
N ALA A 1080 -51.22 36.57 -1.04
CA ALA A 1080 -49.93 37.16 -0.69
C ALA A 1080 -50.04 38.66 -0.42
N ASP A 1081 -50.76 39.38 -1.30
CA ASP A 1081 -51.05 40.81 -1.11
C ASP A 1081 -52.45 41.15 -1.64
N PRO A 1082 -53.52 40.91 -0.85
CA PRO A 1082 -54.89 41.09 -1.32
C PRO A 1082 -55.37 42.54 -1.33
N LEU A 1083 -54.52 43.52 -0.99
CA LEU A 1083 -54.87 44.92 -0.82
C LEU A 1083 -54.01 45.79 -1.73
N ALA A 1084 -54.61 46.79 -2.36
CA ALA A 1084 -53.88 47.81 -3.12
C ALA A 1084 -54.35 49.21 -2.76
N VAL A 1085 -53.42 50.15 -2.79
CA VAL A 1085 -53.65 51.58 -2.63
C VAL A 1085 -53.78 52.24 -4.00
N GLY A 1086 -54.90 52.92 -4.19
CA GLY A 1086 -55.17 53.76 -5.35
C GLY A 1086 -55.03 55.24 -5.01
N THR A 1087 -54.29 55.98 -5.81
CA THR A 1087 -54.12 57.43 -5.65
C THR A 1087 -54.86 58.20 -6.73
N ILE A 1088 -55.74 59.10 -6.32
CA ILE A 1088 -56.35 60.12 -7.16
C ILE A 1088 -55.49 61.38 -6.97
N THR A 1089 -54.77 61.79 -8.01
CA THR A 1089 -53.93 62.99 -7.97
C THR A 1089 -54.74 64.19 -8.43
N ASP A 1090 -54.76 65.22 -7.60
CA ASP A 1090 -55.45 66.48 -7.84
C ASP A 1090 -54.69 67.31 -8.90
N ASP A 1091 -55.41 67.92 -9.85
CA ASP A 1091 -54.83 68.76 -10.91
C ASP A 1091 -55.30 70.24 -10.97
N ASP A 1092 -55.89 70.78 -9.88
CA ASP A 1092 -56.57 72.09 -9.84
C ASP A 1092 -55.86 73.30 -9.14
#